data_AF-A0AA42Z9S9-F1
#
_entry.id   AF-A0AA42Z9S9-F1
#
_cell.length_a   1.000
_cell.length_b   1.000
_cell.length_c   1.000
_cell.angle_alpha   90.00
_cell.angle_beta   90.00
_cell.angle_gamma   90.00
#
_symmetry.space_group_name_H-M   'P 1'
#
loop_
_entity.id
_entity.type
_entity.pdbx_description
1 polymer ?
#
loop_
_entity_poly.entity_id
_entity_poly.type
_entity_poly.pdbx_seq_one_letter_code
_entity_poly.pdbx_strand_id
1 'polypeptide(L)'
;MLLKFIPIRLTAALILGIVLGKYANITIYIPLILIAFGLAYLGIIHKQKKHYSNYTFEILSLLLVVALGTLVINLHQPKYQPNHYSTLQEKVPETYTVKIITILRPGSYNNRYLARLMAVSDGALQGKLLIHSPDSIQLQLDDELIIWTPWKLIKPPLNPGQFNYAQYMADKEVYARADLKSTNFIRLPNPAKTWRGRIGLLREHLSRKIEILPLEDDTKDIMQAMLLGQRTNIDASLYTGYKDAGAVHLLAISGLHVGILVLILKFIFSPLRRFPRGQNLQFACIVLFLWGYAALAGFTPSVVRAVTMFSFVTYALVINRSGNSYNVIALSLFFILLILDPLYLFHAGFQMSYGAVLAIIYLYPKLTGLWRPKHKFPDFLWQLFTVSISAQVGVLPISLYYFHQFPGLFFISNILIVPLLGLVLGMGFLILGLSLLEITPFILIEFYNEVIICINTLIQWIAQQEMFIFRNIPFDDFQVFLTYTIILLLIALIELRKSRLIWIMGCVILISQGWTIGQKVQMKNRSELILYHQIAQTLLVEENCGHAIAYLQNIKDTYSTSMLQTAAVQNRIKNIEIYPLKNSYMWKGKHILLIDKSGIQPGFQQAVDFIILTDNPRINLKRVLDTYPLARIIADGSNYAHLTDKWRATCYKVKRPFHYTGEKGAFYFE
;
A
#
# COMPACT_ATOMS: atom_id res chain seq x y z
N MET A 1 1.68 18.10 26.41
CA MET A 1 2.45 19.21 25.81
C MET A 1 2.02 19.50 24.37
N LEU A 2 1.83 18.48 23.50
CA LEU A 2 1.42 18.63 22.09
C LEU A 2 -0.03 19.13 21.89
N LEU A 3 -1.00 18.66 22.67
CA LEU A 3 -2.40 19.12 22.57
C LEU A 3 -2.60 20.60 22.91
N LYS A 4 -1.58 21.33 23.36
CA LYS A 4 -1.66 22.79 23.52
C LYS A 4 -1.77 23.50 22.17
N PHE A 5 -1.32 22.89 21.09
CA PHE A 5 -1.34 23.52 19.77
C PHE A 5 -2.66 23.30 19.05
N ILE A 6 -3.22 24.40 18.50
CA ILE A 6 -4.50 24.40 17.80
C ILE A 6 -4.47 23.50 16.55
N PRO A 7 -3.45 23.56 15.66
CA PRO A 7 -3.43 22.71 14.47
C PRO A 7 -3.49 21.23 14.80
N ILE A 8 -2.80 20.78 15.84
CA ILE A 8 -2.78 19.38 16.26
C ILE A 8 -4.18 18.91 16.70
N ARG A 9 -4.89 19.74 17.49
CA ARG A 9 -6.26 19.44 17.94
C ARG A 9 -7.23 19.34 16.74
N LEU A 10 -7.15 20.29 15.80
CA LEU A 10 -7.99 20.28 14.60
C LEU A 10 -7.68 19.09 13.70
N THR A 11 -6.42 18.74 13.49
CA THR A 11 -6.04 17.56 12.69
C THR A 11 -6.53 16.26 13.33
N ALA A 12 -6.43 16.12 14.65
CA ALA A 12 -6.97 14.97 15.36
C ALA A 12 -8.50 14.87 15.22
N ALA A 13 -9.22 16.00 15.33
CA ALA A 13 -10.66 16.07 15.09
C ALA A 13 -11.03 15.69 13.64
N LEU A 14 -10.25 16.14 12.65
CA LEU A 14 -10.46 15.78 11.25
C LEU A 14 -10.30 14.27 11.02
N ILE A 15 -9.23 13.68 11.56
CA ILE A 15 -8.96 12.24 11.50
C ILE A 15 -10.11 11.46 12.14
N LEU A 16 -10.58 11.89 13.31
CA LEU A 16 -11.72 11.27 13.99
C LEU A 16 -12.98 11.33 13.10
N GLY A 17 -13.26 12.47 12.48
CA GLY A 17 -14.36 12.64 11.54
C GLY A 17 -14.30 11.71 10.32
N ILE A 18 -13.11 11.54 9.74
CA ILE A 18 -12.88 10.63 8.59
C ILE A 18 -13.09 9.17 9.01
N VAL A 19 -12.56 8.75 10.16
CA VAL A 19 -12.71 7.39 10.68
C VAL A 19 -14.17 7.09 10.99
N LEU A 20 -14.88 7.99 11.67
CA LEU A 20 -16.30 7.85 11.97
C LEU A 20 -17.14 7.79 10.67
N GLY A 21 -16.86 8.65 9.69
CA GLY A 21 -17.59 8.64 8.41
C GLY A 21 -17.38 7.35 7.61
N LYS A 22 -16.19 6.74 7.67
CA LYS A 22 -15.90 5.47 6.97
C LYS A 22 -16.58 4.26 7.64
N TYR A 23 -16.56 4.16 8.97
CA TYR A 23 -16.99 2.95 9.67
C TYR A 23 -18.39 3.04 10.29
N ALA A 24 -18.87 4.22 10.67
CA ALA A 24 -20.16 4.38 11.35
C ALA A 24 -21.35 4.61 10.41
N ASN A 25 -21.16 4.51 9.08
CA ASN A 25 -22.22 4.66 8.06
C ASN A 25 -23.09 5.93 8.24
N ILE A 26 -22.47 7.04 8.67
CA ILE A 26 -23.16 8.31 8.90
C ILE A 26 -23.63 8.88 7.55
N THR A 27 -24.92 9.24 7.45
CA THR A 27 -25.49 9.81 6.23
C THR A 27 -24.96 11.21 5.94
N ILE A 28 -24.89 11.61 4.66
CA ILE A 28 -24.31 12.90 4.26
C ILE A 28 -25.06 14.13 4.80
N TYR A 29 -26.35 14.01 5.12
CA TYR A 29 -27.17 15.10 5.63
C TYR A 29 -26.80 15.53 7.05
N ILE A 30 -26.40 14.58 7.91
CA ILE A 30 -26.04 14.86 9.31
C ILE A 30 -24.86 15.85 9.41
N PRO A 31 -23.69 15.62 8.77
CA PRO A 31 -22.60 16.58 8.85
C PRO A 31 -22.93 17.91 8.16
N LEU A 32 -23.72 17.93 7.08
CA LEU A 32 -24.16 19.18 6.44
C LEU A 32 -24.97 20.06 7.40
N ILE A 33 -25.93 19.44 8.10
CA ILE A 33 -26.76 20.12 9.11
C ILE A 33 -25.88 20.64 10.25
N LEU A 34 -25.00 19.79 10.80
CA LEU A 34 -24.09 20.18 11.89
C LEU A 34 -23.17 21.35 11.49
N ILE A 35 -22.65 21.34 10.25
CA ILE A 35 -21.82 22.42 9.72
C ILE A 35 -22.63 23.71 9.57
N ALA A 36 -23.81 23.65 8.97
CA ALA A 36 -24.66 24.83 8.76
C ALA A 36 -25.08 25.48 10.09
N PHE A 37 -25.58 24.68 11.04
CA PHE A 37 -25.97 25.17 12.37
C PHE A 37 -24.77 25.67 13.18
N GLY A 38 -23.64 24.95 13.15
CA GLY A 38 -22.45 25.35 13.89
C GLY A 38 -21.83 26.65 13.34
N LEU A 39 -21.81 26.85 12.01
CA LEU A 39 -21.36 28.11 11.41
C LEU A 39 -22.31 29.27 11.72
N ALA A 40 -23.62 29.04 11.65
CA ALA A 40 -24.62 30.06 12.01
C ALA A 40 -24.46 30.48 13.47
N TYR A 41 -24.30 29.51 14.38
CA TYR A 41 -24.09 29.77 15.80
C TYR A 41 -22.75 30.50 16.07
N LEU A 42 -21.67 30.13 15.39
CA LEU A 42 -20.39 30.88 15.44
C LEU A 42 -20.55 32.32 14.94
N GLY A 43 -21.31 32.54 13.87
CA GLY A 43 -21.62 33.87 13.35
C GLY A 43 -22.41 34.73 14.35
N ILE A 44 -23.40 34.14 15.03
CA ILE A 44 -24.17 34.79 16.10
C ILE A 44 -23.25 35.16 17.27
N ILE A 45 -22.39 34.25 17.72
CA ILE A 45 -21.41 34.51 18.79
C ILE A 45 -20.49 35.66 18.40
N HIS A 46 -19.94 35.64 17.19
CA HIS A 46 -19.05 36.69 16.70
C HIS A 46 -19.75 38.06 16.67
N LYS A 47 -21.00 38.12 16.21
CA LYS A 47 -21.81 39.34 16.15
C LYS A 47 -22.17 39.89 17.53
N GLN A 48 -22.43 39.01 18.51
CA GLN A 48 -22.84 39.43 19.85
C GLN A 48 -21.71 40.01 20.70
N LYS A 49 -20.43 39.98 20.24
CA LYS A 49 -19.23 40.40 20.99
C LYS A 49 -19.15 39.86 22.43
N LYS A 50 -19.94 38.84 22.77
CA LYS A 50 -19.92 38.23 24.09
C LYS A 50 -18.63 37.43 24.22
N HIS A 51 -17.81 37.78 25.21
CA HIS A 51 -16.72 36.93 25.68
C HIS A 51 -17.32 35.67 26.33
N TYR A 52 -17.74 34.70 25.50
CA TYR A 52 -18.00 33.36 26.00
C TYR A 52 -16.68 32.74 26.48
N SER A 53 -16.82 31.84 27.45
CA SER A 53 -15.76 30.91 27.87
C SER A 53 -15.06 30.32 26.64
N ASN A 54 -13.72 30.44 26.58
CA ASN A 54 -12.90 29.89 25.50
C ASN A 54 -13.21 28.41 25.18
N TYR A 55 -13.75 27.66 26.15
CA TYR A 55 -14.06 26.25 26.02
C TYR A 55 -15.25 25.95 25.11
N THR A 56 -16.32 26.77 25.11
CA THR A 56 -17.50 26.48 24.26
C THR A 56 -17.18 26.67 22.78
N PHE A 57 -16.43 27.73 22.45
CA PHE A 57 -15.94 27.98 21.09
C PHE A 57 -14.98 26.88 20.64
N GLU A 58 -14.08 26.42 21.52
CA GLU A 58 -13.13 25.36 21.20
C GLU A 58 -13.83 24.03 20.91
N ILE A 59 -14.74 23.59 21.79
CA ILE A 59 -15.48 22.34 21.62
C ILE A 59 -16.30 22.37 20.33
N LEU A 60 -17.01 23.48 20.08
CA LEU A 60 -17.81 23.63 18.87
C LEU A 60 -16.95 23.59 17.61
N SER A 61 -15.78 24.26 17.63
CA SER A 61 -14.84 24.24 16.51
C SER A 61 -14.35 22.81 16.23
N LEU A 62 -14.05 22.04 17.27
CA LEU A 62 -13.65 20.63 17.13
C LEU A 62 -14.78 19.78 16.55
N LEU A 63 -16.01 19.94 17.04
CA LEU A 63 -17.18 19.22 16.51
C LEU A 63 -17.45 19.55 15.03
N LEU A 64 -17.28 20.83 14.64
CA LEU A 64 -17.38 21.25 13.25
C LEU A 64 -16.32 20.58 12.37
N VAL A 65 -15.08 20.45 12.87
CA VAL A 65 -14.02 19.78 12.13
C VAL A 65 -14.25 18.26 12.04
N VAL A 66 -14.81 17.62 13.08
CA VAL A 66 -15.27 16.23 13.00
C VAL A 66 -16.34 16.08 11.93
N ALA A 67 -17.37 16.95 11.93
CA ALA A 67 -18.41 16.93 10.91
C ALA A 67 -17.85 17.17 9.49
N LEU A 68 -16.88 18.08 9.35
CA LEU A 68 -16.17 18.30 8.09
C LEU A 68 -15.43 17.06 7.62
N GLY A 69 -14.70 16.36 8.51
CA GLY A 69 -14.03 15.11 8.18
C GLY A 69 -14.99 14.03 7.71
N THR A 70 -16.15 13.90 8.37
CA THR A 70 -17.21 12.98 7.96
C THR A 70 -17.82 13.34 6.60
N LEU A 71 -18.04 14.64 6.34
CA LEU A 71 -18.54 15.10 5.04
C LEU A 71 -17.56 14.76 3.91
N VAL A 72 -16.27 15.06 4.11
CA VAL A 72 -15.23 14.89 3.10
C VAL A 72 -15.10 13.42 2.69
N ILE A 73 -15.06 12.48 3.65
CA ILE A 73 -15.00 11.05 3.32
C ILE A 73 -16.29 10.55 2.64
N ASN A 74 -17.46 11.04 3.05
CA ASN A 74 -18.73 10.68 2.41
C ASN A 74 -18.78 11.12 0.94
N LEU A 75 -18.22 12.28 0.59
CA LEU A 75 -18.13 12.75 -0.80
C LEU A 75 -17.27 11.84 -1.70
N HIS A 76 -16.35 11.06 -1.12
CA HIS A 76 -15.49 10.12 -1.84
C HIS A 76 -16.11 8.70 -1.92
N GLN A 77 -17.20 8.43 -1.20
CA GLN A 77 -17.87 7.12 -1.23
C GLN A 77 -18.85 7.03 -2.41
N PRO A 78 -18.79 5.97 -3.23
CA PRO A 78 -19.70 5.79 -4.35
C PRO A 78 -21.19 5.81 -3.99
N LYS A 79 -21.54 5.37 -2.78
CA LYS A 79 -22.91 5.37 -2.26
C LYS A 79 -23.56 6.76 -2.30
N TYR A 80 -22.77 7.82 -2.18
CA TYR A 80 -23.24 9.21 -2.20
C TYR A 80 -22.95 9.93 -3.52
N GLN A 81 -22.48 9.20 -4.54
CA GLN A 81 -22.21 9.70 -5.88
C GLN A 81 -23.25 9.10 -6.85
N PRO A 82 -24.36 9.80 -7.14
CA PRO A 82 -25.48 9.22 -7.90
C PRO A 82 -25.07 8.77 -9.31
N ASN A 83 -24.10 9.45 -9.92
CA ASN A 83 -23.59 9.15 -11.26
C ASN A 83 -22.40 8.16 -11.26
N HIS A 84 -22.04 7.54 -10.13
CA HIS A 84 -20.90 6.63 -10.08
C HIS A 84 -21.24 5.27 -10.71
N TYR A 85 -20.34 4.67 -11.50
CA TYR A 85 -20.65 3.41 -12.21
C TYR A 85 -21.01 2.23 -11.30
N SER A 86 -20.60 2.25 -10.03
CA SER A 86 -20.84 1.15 -9.08
C SER A 86 -22.27 1.08 -8.53
N THR A 87 -23.09 2.13 -8.71
CA THR A 87 -24.52 2.08 -8.34
C THR A 87 -25.37 1.35 -9.38
N LEU A 88 -24.82 1.08 -10.57
CA LEU A 88 -25.46 0.22 -11.58
C LEU A 88 -25.30 -1.25 -11.18
N GLN A 89 -26.33 -1.80 -10.54
CA GLN A 89 -26.36 -3.21 -10.17
C GLN A 89 -26.83 -4.14 -11.30
N GLU A 90 -27.53 -3.62 -12.33
CA GLU A 90 -28.28 -4.50 -13.26
C GLU A 90 -28.00 -4.32 -14.77
N LYS A 91 -27.38 -3.22 -15.22
CA LYS A 91 -27.00 -3.05 -16.63
C LYS A 91 -25.61 -2.41 -16.76
N VAL A 92 -24.63 -3.22 -17.11
CA VAL A 92 -23.34 -2.72 -17.59
C VAL A 92 -23.55 -2.26 -19.02
N PRO A 93 -23.25 -1.00 -19.35
CA PRO A 93 -23.41 -0.48 -20.71
C PRO A 93 -22.57 -1.27 -21.71
N GLU A 94 -23.11 -1.49 -22.91
CA GLU A 94 -22.43 -2.25 -23.96
C GLU A 94 -21.17 -1.54 -24.47
N THR A 95 -21.17 -0.20 -24.47
CA THR A 95 -20.06 0.62 -24.96
C THR A 95 -19.80 1.82 -24.06
N TYR A 96 -18.52 2.12 -23.81
CA TYR A 96 -18.11 3.28 -23.02
C TYR A 96 -16.73 3.79 -23.42
N THR A 97 -16.52 5.09 -23.21
CA THR A 97 -15.27 5.78 -23.51
C THR A 97 -14.48 6.01 -22.23
N VAL A 98 -13.20 5.65 -22.26
CA VAL A 98 -12.27 5.88 -21.15
C VAL A 98 -11.04 6.63 -21.60
N LYS A 99 -10.39 7.31 -20.65
CA LYS A 99 -9.10 7.95 -20.85
C LYS A 99 -8.06 7.42 -19.88
N ILE A 100 -6.89 7.01 -20.37
CA ILE A 100 -5.81 6.50 -19.52
C ILE A 100 -5.20 7.63 -18.69
N ILE A 101 -5.29 7.50 -17.36
CA ILE A 101 -4.80 8.51 -16.40
C ILE A 101 -3.51 8.10 -15.70
N THR A 102 -3.23 6.80 -15.58
CA THR A 102 -2.04 6.28 -14.88
C THR A 102 -1.66 4.91 -15.42
N ILE A 103 -0.37 4.70 -15.64
CA ILE A 103 0.22 3.40 -16.00
C ILE A 103 0.70 2.76 -14.69
N LEU A 104 0.29 1.50 -14.44
CA LEU A 104 0.70 0.74 -13.26
C LEU A 104 1.80 -0.27 -13.63
N ARG A 105 2.48 -0.83 -12.63
CA ARG A 105 3.42 -1.94 -12.86
C ARG A 105 2.67 -3.09 -13.55
N PRO A 106 3.18 -3.63 -14.66
CA PRO A 106 2.56 -4.76 -15.34
C PRO A 106 2.49 -5.97 -14.41
N GLY A 107 1.44 -6.78 -14.56
CA GLY A 107 1.37 -8.11 -13.98
C GLY A 107 2.10 -9.13 -14.86
N SER A 108 2.14 -10.38 -14.43
CA SER A 108 2.83 -11.46 -15.15
C SER A 108 2.30 -11.76 -16.57
N TYR A 109 1.06 -11.36 -16.87
CA TYR A 109 0.37 -11.67 -18.13
C TYR A 109 -0.48 -10.49 -18.66
N ASN A 110 -0.37 -9.33 -18.03
CA ASN A 110 -1.14 -8.16 -18.42
C ASN A 110 -0.49 -6.85 -18.03
N ASN A 111 -0.55 -5.89 -18.94
CA ASN A 111 -0.36 -4.50 -18.62
C ASN A 111 -1.58 -3.96 -17.86
N ARG A 112 -1.34 -3.06 -16.90
CA ARG A 112 -2.37 -2.54 -16.01
C ARG A 112 -2.40 -1.02 -16.08
N TYR A 113 -3.59 -0.47 -16.25
CA TYR A 113 -3.80 0.97 -16.38
C TYR A 113 -4.97 1.42 -15.51
N LEU A 114 -4.91 2.62 -14.98
CA LEU A 114 -6.08 3.31 -14.45
C LEU A 114 -6.63 4.20 -15.55
N ALA A 115 -7.93 4.08 -15.80
CA ALA A 115 -8.63 4.90 -16.77
C ALA A 115 -9.78 5.65 -16.09
N ARG A 116 -10.01 6.89 -16.50
CA ARG A 116 -11.18 7.66 -16.11
C ARG A 116 -12.27 7.44 -17.15
N LEU A 117 -13.47 7.13 -16.67
CA LEU A 117 -14.62 7.00 -17.53
C LEU A 117 -15.10 8.40 -17.95
N MET A 118 -15.25 8.59 -19.27
CA MET A 118 -15.54 9.89 -19.90
C MET A 118 -16.99 9.99 -20.35
N ALA A 119 -17.49 8.94 -20.99
CA ALA A 119 -18.83 8.89 -21.53
C ALA A 119 -19.31 7.44 -21.63
N VAL A 120 -20.62 7.25 -21.57
CA VAL A 120 -21.28 5.96 -21.71
C VAL A 120 -22.48 6.13 -22.63
N SER A 121 -22.78 5.10 -23.41
CA SER A 121 -23.93 5.04 -24.32
C SER A 121 -25.25 5.46 -23.65
N ASP A 122 -25.51 4.99 -22.43
CA ASP A 122 -26.78 5.18 -21.70
C ASP A 122 -26.77 6.30 -20.63
N GLY A 123 -25.77 7.19 -20.62
CA GLY A 123 -25.77 8.36 -19.72
C GLY A 123 -24.40 8.84 -19.23
N ALA A 124 -24.42 9.83 -18.35
CA ALA A 124 -23.22 10.42 -17.76
C ALA A 124 -22.78 9.66 -16.50
N LEU A 125 -22.10 8.52 -16.68
CA LEU A 125 -21.44 7.83 -15.58
C LEU A 125 -20.07 8.45 -15.30
N GLN A 126 -19.61 8.30 -14.06
CA GLN A 126 -18.30 8.79 -13.61
C GLN A 126 -17.60 7.73 -12.76
N GLY A 127 -16.27 7.79 -12.76
CA GLY A 127 -15.43 6.99 -11.89
C GLY A 127 -14.14 6.53 -12.57
N LYS A 128 -13.31 5.82 -11.81
CA LYS A 128 -12.06 5.23 -12.29
C LYS A 128 -12.22 3.72 -12.48
N LEU A 129 -11.72 3.20 -13.60
CA LEU A 129 -11.70 1.78 -13.93
C LEU A 129 -10.27 1.26 -14.01
N LEU A 130 -10.06 0.02 -13.58
CA LEU A 130 -8.82 -0.71 -13.81
C LEU A 130 -8.90 -1.39 -15.18
N ILE A 131 -8.00 -1.05 -16.10
CA ILE A 131 -7.94 -1.64 -17.43
C ILE A 131 -6.78 -2.63 -17.47
N HIS A 132 -7.06 -3.86 -17.88
CA HIS A 132 -6.05 -4.87 -18.16
C HIS A 132 -5.94 -5.04 -19.66
N SER A 133 -4.73 -4.90 -20.21
CA SER A 133 -4.46 -5.22 -21.60
C SER A 133 -3.45 -6.37 -21.71
N PRO A 134 -3.54 -7.19 -22.77
CA PRO A 134 -2.48 -8.11 -23.15
C PRO A 134 -1.16 -7.36 -23.40
N ASP A 135 -0.03 -8.06 -23.28
CA ASP A 135 1.31 -7.47 -23.43
C ASP A 135 1.54 -6.91 -24.85
N SER A 136 0.85 -7.45 -25.84
CA SER A 136 0.86 -6.95 -27.23
C SER A 136 0.21 -5.57 -27.39
N ILE A 137 -0.58 -5.12 -26.42
CA ILE A 137 -1.28 -3.83 -26.46
C ILE A 137 -0.67 -2.93 -25.38
N GLN A 138 0.18 -2.00 -25.84
CA GLN A 138 0.74 -0.95 -24.99
C GLN A 138 -0.04 0.35 -25.17
N LEU A 139 -0.49 0.91 -24.04
CA LEU A 139 -1.22 2.17 -23.98
C LEU A 139 -0.37 3.26 -23.33
N GLN A 140 -0.55 4.49 -23.77
CA GLN A 140 0.12 5.67 -23.26
C GLN A 140 -0.82 6.54 -22.40
N LEU A 141 -0.25 7.46 -21.64
CA LEU A 141 -1.03 8.46 -20.89
C LEU A 141 -1.85 9.32 -21.85
N ASP A 142 -3.07 9.67 -21.43
CA ASP A 142 -4.09 10.38 -22.20
C ASP A 142 -4.69 9.62 -23.39
N ASP A 143 -4.32 8.38 -23.65
CA ASP A 143 -5.01 7.58 -24.65
C ASP A 143 -6.50 7.48 -24.34
N GLU A 144 -7.33 7.78 -25.34
CA GLU A 144 -8.78 7.68 -25.26
C GLU A 144 -9.22 6.44 -26.03
N LEU A 145 -9.98 5.58 -25.36
CA LEU A 145 -10.40 4.28 -25.87
C LEU A 145 -11.92 4.19 -25.81
N ILE A 146 -12.53 3.73 -26.90
CA ILE A 146 -13.90 3.22 -26.90
C ILE A 146 -13.81 1.72 -26.67
N ILE A 147 -14.47 1.22 -25.63
CA ILE A 147 -14.42 -0.17 -25.20
C ILE A 147 -15.84 -0.74 -25.24
N TRP A 148 -15.98 -1.98 -25.75
CA TRP A 148 -17.27 -2.69 -25.83
C TRP A 148 -17.26 -4.04 -25.12
N THR A 149 -16.73 -4.07 -23.90
CA THR A 149 -16.68 -5.25 -23.04
C THR A 149 -17.27 -4.89 -21.67
N PRO A 150 -18.10 -5.74 -21.04
CA PRO A 150 -18.61 -5.41 -19.73
C PRO A 150 -17.48 -5.36 -18.70
N TRP A 151 -17.45 -4.31 -17.87
CA TRP A 151 -16.59 -4.28 -16.69
C TRP A 151 -17.10 -5.25 -15.62
N LYS A 152 -16.19 -5.72 -14.77
CA LYS A 152 -16.46 -6.63 -13.65
C LYS A 152 -16.04 -5.97 -12.35
N LEU A 153 -16.85 -6.12 -11.30
CA LEU A 153 -16.47 -5.68 -9.96
C LEU A 153 -15.23 -6.45 -9.48
N ILE A 154 -14.32 -5.73 -8.81
CA ILE A 154 -13.15 -6.34 -8.19
C ILE A 154 -13.63 -7.13 -6.97
N LYS A 155 -13.49 -8.46 -7.04
CA LYS A 155 -13.96 -9.37 -5.99
C LYS A 155 -13.04 -9.31 -4.76
N PRO A 156 -13.60 -9.49 -3.54
CA PRO A 156 -12.80 -9.68 -2.33
C PRO A 156 -11.90 -10.94 -2.45
N PRO A 157 -10.86 -11.05 -1.61
CA PRO A 157 -9.99 -12.22 -1.60
C PRO A 157 -10.80 -13.51 -1.42
N LEU A 158 -10.50 -14.52 -2.23
CA LEU A 158 -11.20 -15.81 -2.20
C LEU A 158 -10.67 -16.73 -1.10
N ASN A 159 -9.49 -16.45 -0.57
CA ASN A 159 -8.88 -17.27 0.47
C ASN A 159 -8.66 -16.48 1.75
N PRO A 160 -8.69 -17.18 2.90
CA PRO A 160 -8.33 -16.56 4.18
C PRO A 160 -6.89 -16.05 4.14
N GLY A 161 -6.68 -14.92 4.77
CA GLY A 161 -5.39 -14.24 4.91
C GLY A 161 -4.70 -13.77 3.65
N GLN A 162 -5.36 -13.80 2.51
CA GLN A 162 -4.88 -13.09 1.32
C GLN A 162 -5.02 -11.57 1.47
N PHE A 163 -4.10 -10.86 0.81
CA PHE A 163 -4.19 -9.41 0.68
C PHE A 163 -5.54 -9.00 0.04
N ASN A 164 -6.28 -8.12 0.72
CA ASN A 164 -7.57 -7.64 0.23
C ASN A 164 -7.37 -6.58 -0.87
N TYR A 165 -7.13 -7.06 -2.10
CA TYR A 165 -6.92 -6.21 -3.26
C TYR A 165 -8.15 -5.35 -3.62
N ALA A 166 -9.36 -5.86 -3.38
CA ALA A 166 -10.60 -5.11 -3.59
C ALA A 166 -10.65 -3.88 -2.68
N GLN A 167 -10.35 -4.05 -1.38
CA GLN A 167 -10.29 -2.94 -0.44
C GLN A 167 -9.17 -1.96 -0.79
N TYR A 168 -8.00 -2.44 -1.17
CA TYR A 168 -6.88 -1.59 -1.59
C TYR A 168 -7.22 -0.73 -2.82
N MET A 169 -7.97 -1.27 -3.78
CA MET A 169 -8.42 -0.53 -4.95
C MET A 169 -9.60 0.39 -4.64
N ALA A 170 -10.50 0.00 -3.74
CA ALA A 170 -11.57 0.85 -3.22
C ALA A 170 -11.00 2.10 -2.52
N ASP A 171 -9.93 1.95 -1.74
CA ASP A 171 -9.19 3.08 -1.13
C ASP A 171 -8.53 4.00 -2.19
N LYS A 172 -8.47 3.59 -3.46
CA LYS A 172 -8.06 4.43 -4.61
C LYS A 172 -9.22 4.89 -5.49
N GLU A 173 -10.46 4.67 -5.04
CA GLU A 173 -11.71 4.93 -5.77
C GLU A 173 -11.88 4.07 -7.03
N VAL A 174 -11.34 2.84 -7.03
CA VAL A 174 -11.43 1.89 -8.15
C VAL A 174 -12.14 0.63 -7.68
N TYR A 175 -13.34 0.38 -8.21
CA TYR A 175 -14.23 -0.71 -7.79
C TYR A 175 -14.45 -1.76 -8.88
N ALA A 176 -14.21 -1.41 -10.14
CA ALA A 176 -14.37 -2.30 -11.28
C ALA A 176 -13.14 -2.35 -12.20
N ARG A 177 -13.05 -3.45 -12.94
CA ARG A 177 -12.02 -3.76 -13.91
C ARG A 177 -12.63 -4.11 -15.27
N ALA A 178 -11.98 -3.72 -16.36
CA ALA A 178 -12.29 -4.17 -17.71
C ALA A 178 -11.07 -4.84 -18.36
N ASP A 179 -11.33 -5.91 -19.11
CA ASP A 179 -10.31 -6.70 -19.80
C ASP A 179 -10.33 -6.41 -21.31
N LEU A 180 -9.25 -5.83 -21.82
CA LEU A 180 -9.06 -5.58 -23.24
C LEU A 180 -8.63 -6.85 -23.98
N LYS A 181 -9.07 -6.94 -25.22
CA LYS A 181 -8.68 -7.89 -26.26
C LYS A 181 -8.47 -7.08 -27.53
N SER A 182 -7.70 -7.58 -28.49
CA SER A 182 -7.50 -6.92 -29.78
C SER A 182 -8.81 -6.61 -30.54
N THR A 183 -9.91 -7.27 -30.19
CA THR A 183 -11.22 -7.15 -30.85
C THR A 183 -12.26 -6.35 -30.06
N ASN A 184 -11.94 -5.78 -28.90
CA ASN A 184 -12.94 -5.16 -28.02
C ASN A 184 -12.68 -3.68 -27.65
N PHE A 185 -11.81 -3.01 -28.39
CA PHE A 185 -11.58 -1.56 -28.26
C PHE A 185 -11.11 -0.91 -29.56
N ILE A 186 -11.30 0.41 -29.64
CA ILE A 186 -10.68 1.29 -30.64
C ILE A 186 -9.98 2.44 -29.92
N ARG A 187 -8.74 2.76 -30.33
CA ARG A 187 -8.03 3.95 -29.88
C ARG A 187 -8.49 5.15 -30.71
N LEU A 188 -8.98 6.18 -30.04
CA LEU A 188 -9.40 7.41 -30.68
C LEU A 188 -8.17 8.19 -31.20
N PRO A 189 -8.21 8.70 -32.43
CA PRO A 189 -7.14 9.53 -32.97
C PRO A 189 -7.10 10.88 -32.26
N ASN A 190 -5.89 11.43 -32.08
CA ASN A 190 -5.65 12.77 -31.51
C ASN A 190 -6.36 13.06 -30.18
N PRO A 191 -6.13 12.26 -29.12
CA PRO A 191 -6.72 12.53 -27.83
C PRO A 191 -6.29 13.90 -27.29
N ALA A 192 -7.19 14.58 -26.59
CA ALA A 192 -6.88 15.89 -26.01
C ALA A 192 -5.78 15.75 -24.94
N LYS A 193 -4.57 16.24 -25.22
CA LYS A 193 -3.45 16.12 -24.28
C LYS A 193 -3.70 16.96 -23.04
N THR A 194 -3.75 16.31 -21.89
CA THR A 194 -3.81 16.96 -20.59
C THR A 194 -2.41 17.41 -20.17
N TRP A 195 -2.35 18.27 -19.16
CA TRP A 195 -1.08 18.65 -18.54
C TRP A 195 -0.31 17.41 -18.02
N ARG A 196 -1.03 16.35 -17.58
CA ARG A 196 -0.42 15.08 -17.15
C ARG A 196 0.21 14.32 -18.32
N GLY A 197 -0.45 14.23 -19.48
CA GLY A 197 0.15 13.60 -20.66
C GLY A 197 1.36 14.36 -21.18
N ARG A 198 1.35 15.69 -21.15
CA ARG A 198 2.56 16.49 -21.49
C ARG A 198 3.74 16.17 -20.58
N ILE A 199 3.50 16.05 -19.27
CA ILE A 199 4.53 15.61 -18.32
C ILE A 199 4.93 14.16 -18.56
N GLY A 200 4.00 13.29 -18.93
CA GLY A 200 4.28 11.92 -19.33
C GLY A 200 5.25 11.84 -20.49
N LEU A 201 5.01 12.63 -21.54
CA LEU A 201 5.91 12.73 -22.70
C LEU A 201 7.29 13.28 -22.32
N LEU A 202 7.34 14.29 -21.44
CA LEU A 202 8.60 14.79 -20.90
C LEU A 202 9.34 13.69 -20.13
N ARG A 203 8.65 12.95 -19.27
CA ARG A 203 9.24 11.83 -18.51
C ARG A 203 9.79 10.76 -19.46
N GLU A 204 9.04 10.39 -20.49
CA GLU A 204 9.48 9.41 -21.49
C GLU A 204 10.70 9.90 -22.28
N HIS A 205 10.76 11.20 -22.59
CA HIS A 205 11.94 11.80 -23.21
C HIS A 205 13.17 11.73 -22.28
N LEU A 206 12.99 12.05 -21.00
CA LEU A 206 14.07 11.94 -20.00
C LEU A 206 14.49 10.49 -19.76
N SER A 207 13.55 9.55 -19.75
CA SER A 207 13.83 8.10 -19.63
C SER A 207 14.72 7.64 -20.77
N ARG A 208 14.38 8.00 -22.02
CA ARG A 208 15.19 7.68 -23.20
C ARG A 208 16.58 8.28 -23.12
N LYS A 209 16.73 9.51 -22.62
CA LYS A 209 18.04 10.14 -22.40
C LYS A 209 18.88 9.44 -21.34
N ILE A 210 18.27 8.74 -20.38
CA ILE A 210 18.98 7.87 -19.41
C ILE A 210 19.35 6.53 -20.04
N GLU A 211 18.44 5.92 -20.81
CA GLU A 211 18.64 4.60 -21.43
C GLU A 211 19.85 4.56 -22.39
N ILE A 212 20.10 5.66 -23.10
CA ILE A 212 21.24 5.79 -24.03
C ILE A 212 22.58 6.06 -23.32
N LEU A 213 22.60 6.34 -22.02
CA LEU A 213 23.86 6.55 -21.29
C LEU A 213 24.60 5.21 -21.17
N PRO A 214 25.95 5.21 -21.23
CA PRO A 214 26.78 4.03 -21.01
C PRO A 214 26.87 3.70 -19.51
N LEU A 215 25.72 3.36 -18.92
CA LEU A 215 25.54 2.92 -17.54
C LEU A 215 25.11 1.45 -17.54
N GLU A 216 25.37 0.74 -16.45
CA GLU A 216 24.77 -0.58 -16.22
C GLU A 216 23.24 -0.48 -16.08
N ASP A 217 22.53 -1.57 -16.40
CA ASP A 217 21.06 -1.58 -16.40
C ASP A 217 20.47 -1.33 -15.00
N ASP A 218 21.04 -1.96 -13.95
CA ASP A 218 20.68 -1.69 -12.56
C ASP A 218 20.87 -0.21 -12.19
N THR A 219 21.95 0.41 -12.69
CA THR A 219 22.26 1.82 -12.45
C THR A 219 21.24 2.73 -13.14
N LYS A 220 20.86 2.42 -14.39
CA LYS A 220 19.82 3.14 -15.13
C LYS A 220 18.48 3.05 -14.40
N ASP A 221 18.12 1.86 -13.94
CA ASP A 221 16.85 1.63 -13.25
C ASP A 221 16.76 2.36 -11.91
N ILE A 222 17.85 2.38 -11.13
CA ILE A 222 17.94 3.17 -9.90
C ILE A 222 17.86 4.66 -10.21
N MET A 223 18.56 5.13 -11.25
CA MET A 223 18.52 6.54 -11.68
C MET A 223 17.11 6.95 -12.12
N GLN A 224 16.41 6.13 -12.92
CA GLN A 224 15.02 6.35 -13.32
C GLN A 224 14.08 6.35 -12.10
N ALA A 225 14.28 5.44 -11.14
CA ALA A 225 13.46 5.38 -9.93
C ALA A 225 13.61 6.61 -9.04
N MET A 226 14.84 7.12 -8.88
CA MET A 226 15.16 8.25 -8.02
C MET A 226 14.79 9.60 -8.65
N LEU A 227 15.05 9.78 -9.96
CA LEU A 227 14.84 11.05 -10.66
C LEU A 227 13.45 11.18 -11.29
N LEU A 228 12.91 10.09 -11.85
CA LEU A 228 11.65 10.09 -12.61
C LEU A 228 10.51 9.37 -11.89
N GLY A 229 10.80 8.65 -10.79
CA GLY A 229 9.82 7.87 -10.04
C GLY A 229 9.39 6.57 -10.72
N GLN A 230 10.11 6.12 -11.75
CA GLN A 230 9.82 4.90 -12.50
C GLN A 230 10.52 3.69 -11.86
N ARG A 231 9.73 2.73 -11.37
CA ARG A 231 10.23 1.50 -10.73
C ARG A 231 9.83 0.23 -11.48
N THR A 232 9.35 0.38 -12.71
CA THR A 232 8.79 -0.73 -13.48
C THR A 232 9.87 -1.74 -13.87
N ASN A 233 11.09 -1.25 -14.10
CA ASN A 233 12.19 -2.02 -14.64
C ASN A 233 13.05 -2.68 -13.55
N ILE A 234 12.98 -2.19 -12.30
CA ILE A 234 13.72 -2.76 -11.17
C ILE A 234 13.40 -4.26 -11.01
N ASP A 235 14.44 -5.06 -11.15
CA ASP A 235 14.41 -6.51 -10.99
C ASP A 235 13.94 -6.96 -9.60
N ALA A 236 13.29 -8.11 -9.56
CA ALA A 236 12.71 -8.65 -8.32
C ALA A 236 13.78 -9.01 -7.28
N SER A 237 14.96 -9.48 -7.73
CA SER A 237 16.11 -9.79 -6.87
C SER A 237 16.68 -8.52 -6.23
N LEU A 238 16.91 -7.47 -7.04
CA LEU A 238 17.38 -6.17 -6.57
C LEU A 238 16.39 -5.57 -5.57
N TYR A 239 15.09 -5.55 -5.91
CA TYR A 239 14.05 -5.07 -5.01
C TYR A 239 14.02 -5.83 -3.67
N THR A 240 14.19 -7.15 -3.71
CA THR A 240 14.22 -8.00 -2.50
C THR A 240 15.46 -7.72 -1.67
N GLY A 241 16.63 -7.54 -2.28
CA GLY A 241 17.85 -7.15 -1.57
C GLY A 241 17.69 -5.83 -0.80
N TYR A 242 17.12 -4.80 -1.45
CA TYR A 242 16.79 -3.54 -0.77
C TYR A 242 15.74 -3.73 0.33
N LYS A 243 14.80 -4.67 0.18
CA LYS A 243 13.76 -4.95 1.20
C LYS A 243 14.39 -5.56 2.45
N ASP A 244 15.24 -6.54 2.23
CA ASP A 244 15.90 -7.31 3.26
C ASP A 244 16.95 -6.49 4.01
N ALA A 245 17.64 -5.56 3.33
CA ALA A 245 18.51 -4.58 3.96
C ALA A 245 17.77 -3.46 4.72
N GLY A 246 16.44 -3.36 4.61
CA GLY A 246 15.66 -2.25 5.18
C GLY A 246 15.76 -0.93 4.42
N ALA A 247 16.22 -0.98 3.17
CA ALA A 247 16.55 0.14 2.30
C ALA A 247 15.53 0.38 1.17
N VAL A 248 14.38 -0.31 1.10
CA VAL A 248 13.35 -0.11 0.04
C VAL A 248 12.91 1.34 -0.13
N HIS A 249 12.98 2.12 0.95
CA HIS A 249 12.67 3.55 0.94
C HIS A 249 13.68 4.39 0.13
N LEU A 250 14.80 3.80 -0.34
CA LEU A 250 15.77 4.41 -1.24
C LEU A 250 15.40 4.21 -2.71
N LEU A 251 14.86 3.04 -3.09
CA LEU A 251 14.27 2.81 -4.43
C LEU A 251 12.97 3.59 -4.63
N ALA A 252 12.48 4.23 -3.57
CA ALA A 252 11.28 5.01 -3.55
C ALA A 252 11.55 6.47 -3.29
N ILE A 253 11.03 7.37 -4.13
CA ILE A 253 11.06 8.80 -3.80
C ILE A 253 10.36 9.02 -2.45
N SER A 254 11.19 9.39 -1.47
CA SER A 254 10.86 9.53 -0.06
C SER A 254 11.09 10.96 0.42
N GLY A 255 10.73 11.23 1.67
CA GLY A 255 10.95 12.56 2.26
C GLY A 255 12.42 12.98 2.27
N LEU A 256 13.36 12.03 2.36
CA LEU A 256 14.79 12.30 2.27
C LEU A 256 15.21 12.80 0.88
N HIS A 257 14.72 12.19 -0.20
CA HIS A 257 14.99 12.64 -1.58
C HIS A 257 14.52 14.08 -1.79
N VAL A 258 13.29 14.39 -1.37
CA VAL A 258 12.72 15.73 -1.47
C VAL A 258 13.47 16.72 -0.56
N GLY A 259 13.89 16.28 0.63
CA GLY A 259 14.72 17.10 1.52
C GLY A 259 16.08 17.47 0.93
N ILE A 260 16.77 16.50 0.32
CA ILE A 260 18.02 16.71 -0.41
C ILE A 260 17.78 17.68 -1.59
N LEU A 261 16.70 17.47 -2.35
CA LEU A 261 16.32 18.37 -3.45
C LEU A 261 16.09 19.81 -2.95
N VAL A 262 15.44 20.00 -1.79
CA VAL A 262 15.31 21.33 -1.17
C VAL A 262 16.68 21.94 -0.87
N LEU A 263 17.65 21.17 -0.36
CA LEU A 263 19.01 21.66 -0.09
C LEU A 263 19.73 22.08 -1.37
N ILE A 264 19.66 21.25 -2.42
CA ILE A 264 20.22 21.55 -3.75
C ILE A 264 19.60 22.83 -4.32
N LEU A 265 18.27 22.93 -4.32
CA LEU A 265 17.56 24.11 -4.82
C LEU A 265 17.85 25.37 -3.99
N LYS A 266 17.98 25.25 -2.67
CA LYS A 266 18.39 26.36 -1.80
C LYS A 266 19.78 26.87 -2.16
N PHE A 267 20.71 25.97 -2.46
CA PHE A 267 22.06 26.32 -2.89
C PHE A 267 22.04 27.03 -4.25
N ILE A 268 21.37 26.45 -5.25
CA ILE A 268 21.25 27.02 -6.60
C ILE A 268 20.58 28.39 -6.59
N PHE A 269 19.49 28.55 -5.84
CA PHE A 269 18.76 29.81 -5.72
C PHE A 269 19.27 30.75 -4.62
N SER A 270 20.39 30.42 -3.97
CA SER A 270 20.99 31.30 -2.95
C SER A 270 21.33 32.71 -3.46
N PRO A 271 21.76 32.94 -4.72
CA PRO A 271 22.05 34.29 -5.21
C PRO A 271 20.82 35.20 -5.23
N LEU A 272 19.60 34.64 -5.36
CA LEU A 272 18.35 35.41 -5.38
C LEU A 272 18.13 36.17 -4.06
N ARG A 273 18.70 35.71 -2.94
CA ARG A 273 18.62 36.39 -1.64
C ARG A 273 19.29 37.76 -1.62
N ARG A 274 20.13 38.07 -2.61
CA ARG A 274 20.80 39.38 -2.75
C ARG A 274 19.86 40.49 -3.21
N PHE A 275 18.68 40.15 -3.76
CA PHE A 275 17.69 41.14 -4.21
C PHE A 275 16.70 41.52 -3.10
N PRO A 276 16.09 42.73 -3.16
CA PRO A 276 14.98 43.08 -2.28
C PRO A 276 13.82 42.09 -2.46
N ARG A 277 13.26 41.58 -1.35
CA ARG A 277 12.29 40.46 -1.32
C ARG A 277 12.81 39.12 -1.87
N GLY A 278 14.13 38.98 -2.03
CA GLY A 278 14.78 37.79 -2.56
C GLY A 278 14.47 36.49 -1.82
N GLN A 279 14.13 36.56 -0.52
CA GLN A 279 13.71 35.38 0.26
C GLN A 279 12.35 34.83 -0.19
N ASN A 280 11.39 35.71 -0.51
CA ASN A 280 10.07 35.31 -1.01
C ASN A 280 10.19 34.72 -2.42
N LEU A 281 11.05 35.31 -3.26
CA LEU A 281 11.32 34.80 -4.60
C LEU A 281 12.01 33.44 -4.56
N GLN A 282 13.03 33.28 -3.71
CA GLN A 282 13.70 32.00 -3.49
C GLN A 282 12.69 30.92 -3.05
N PHE A 283 11.81 31.26 -2.10
CA PHE A 283 10.74 30.36 -1.66
C PHE A 283 9.80 29.97 -2.80
N ALA A 284 9.31 30.94 -3.56
CA ALA A 284 8.40 30.69 -4.68
C ALA A 284 9.05 29.77 -5.73
N CYS A 285 10.33 30.01 -6.08
CA CYS A 285 11.09 29.15 -6.98
C CYS A 285 11.23 27.72 -6.42
N ILE A 286 11.64 27.56 -5.16
CA ILE A 286 11.79 26.23 -4.55
C ILE A 286 10.46 25.48 -4.59
N VAL A 287 9.36 26.08 -4.13
CA VAL A 287 8.04 25.43 -4.11
C VAL A 287 7.60 25.06 -5.52
N LEU A 288 7.77 25.96 -6.49
CA LEU A 288 7.42 25.69 -7.89
C LEU A 288 8.21 24.49 -8.45
N PHE A 289 9.52 24.44 -8.23
CA PHE A 289 10.36 23.31 -8.66
C PHE A 289 10.00 22.00 -7.95
N LEU A 290 9.66 22.04 -6.67
CA LEU A 290 9.23 20.84 -5.94
C LEU A 290 7.90 20.29 -6.46
N TRP A 291 6.93 21.14 -6.76
CA TRP A 291 5.68 20.71 -7.39
C TRP A 291 5.87 20.27 -8.85
N GLY A 292 6.80 20.89 -9.57
CA GLY A 292 7.25 20.42 -10.89
C GLY A 292 7.86 19.02 -10.82
N TYR A 293 8.73 18.76 -9.84
CA TYR A 293 9.29 17.44 -9.56
C TYR A 293 8.21 16.44 -9.13
N ALA A 294 7.26 16.83 -8.28
CA ALA A 294 6.13 15.99 -7.91
C ALA A 294 5.31 15.59 -9.15
N ALA A 295 5.14 16.52 -10.08
CA ALA A 295 4.47 16.26 -11.34
C ALA A 295 5.27 15.28 -12.21
N LEU A 296 6.57 15.53 -12.35
CA LEU A 296 7.48 14.64 -13.07
C LEU A 296 7.56 13.25 -12.45
N ALA A 297 7.45 13.11 -11.13
CA ALA A 297 7.39 11.84 -10.41
C ALA A 297 6.00 11.19 -10.40
N GLY A 298 4.98 11.84 -10.99
CA GLY A 298 3.65 11.27 -11.20
C GLY A 298 2.69 11.42 -10.03
N PHE A 299 2.92 12.41 -9.17
CA PHE A 299 2.16 12.66 -7.93
C PHE A 299 1.97 11.41 -7.08
N THR A 300 3.00 10.58 -6.98
CA THR A 300 2.93 9.45 -6.07
C THR A 300 2.69 9.96 -4.65
N PRO A 301 1.86 9.28 -3.84
CA PRO A 301 1.46 9.78 -2.52
C PRO A 301 2.65 10.10 -1.60
N SER A 302 3.77 9.39 -1.73
CA SER A 302 5.01 9.69 -1.01
C SER A 302 5.57 11.07 -1.33
N VAL A 303 5.66 11.41 -2.62
CA VAL A 303 6.23 12.68 -3.08
C VAL A 303 5.32 13.85 -2.74
N VAL A 304 4.00 13.70 -2.95
CA VAL A 304 3.02 14.75 -2.63
C VAL A 304 3.09 15.15 -1.16
N ARG A 305 3.21 14.17 -0.25
CA ARG A 305 3.34 14.44 1.19
C ARG A 305 4.62 15.17 1.52
N ALA A 306 5.74 14.70 0.99
CA ALA A 306 7.04 15.32 1.21
C ALA A 306 7.06 16.76 0.68
N VAL A 307 6.63 16.99 -0.55
CA VAL A 307 6.57 18.33 -1.17
C VAL A 307 5.62 19.25 -0.41
N THR A 308 4.46 18.75 0.03
CA THR A 308 3.52 19.53 0.85
C THR A 308 4.16 19.91 2.19
N MET A 309 4.78 18.95 2.89
CA MET A 309 5.47 19.21 4.16
C MET A 309 6.59 20.24 3.98
N PHE A 310 7.48 20.05 3.00
CA PHE A 310 8.57 20.99 2.74
C PHE A 310 8.08 22.36 2.25
N SER A 311 6.93 22.44 1.58
CA SER A 311 6.28 23.71 1.24
C SER A 311 5.87 24.48 2.50
N PHE A 312 5.23 23.82 3.47
CA PHE A 312 4.89 24.46 4.75
C PHE A 312 6.12 24.78 5.60
N VAL A 313 7.14 23.91 5.64
CA VAL A 313 8.40 24.17 6.35
C VAL A 313 9.11 25.39 5.78
N THR A 314 9.24 25.47 4.45
CA THR A 314 9.90 26.60 3.79
C THR A 314 9.10 27.89 3.93
N TYR A 315 7.77 27.82 3.89
CA TYR A 315 6.91 28.98 4.14
C TYR A 315 7.06 29.51 5.57
N ALA A 316 7.11 28.62 6.57
CA ALA A 316 7.31 28.99 7.97
C ALA A 316 8.64 29.75 8.18
N LEU A 317 9.70 29.33 7.50
CA LEU A 317 11.00 30.02 7.54
C LEU A 317 10.93 31.44 6.95
N VAL A 318 10.16 31.65 5.88
CA VAL A 318 10.01 32.98 5.23
C VAL A 318 9.29 33.98 6.13
N ILE A 319 8.24 33.54 6.83
CA ILE A 319 7.47 34.42 7.72
C ILE A 319 8.18 34.70 9.07
N ASN A 320 9.45 34.27 9.21
CA ASN A 320 10.27 34.36 10.44
C ASN A 320 9.57 33.84 11.71
N ARG A 321 8.50 33.06 11.56
CA ARG A 321 7.97 32.28 12.65
C ARG A 321 8.73 30.98 12.63
N SER A 322 9.57 30.77 13.64
CA SER A 322 10.05 29.44 14.02
C SER A 322 8.84 28.62 14.49
N GLY A 323 7.98 28.28 13.53
CA GLY A 323 6.79 27.50 13.76
C GLY A 323 7.23 26.19 14.39
N ASN A 324 6.59 25.83 15.49
CA ASN A 324 6.78 24.53 16.09
C ASN A 324 6.63 23.46 14.99
N SER A 325 7.65 22.64 14.76
CA SER A 325 7.67 21.64 13.70
C SER A 325 6.45 20.69 13.75
N TYR A 326 5.90 20.45 14.95
CA TYR A 326 4.66 19.69 15.13
C TYR A 326 3.44 20.37 14.46
N ASN A 327 3.35 21.71 14.49
CA ASN A 327 2.27 22.45 13.85
C ASN A 327 2.36 22.39 12.34
N VAL A 328 3.58 22.45 11.79
CA VAL A 328 3.82 22.36 10.36
C VAL A 328 3.40 21.00 9.83
N ILE A 329 3.71 19.92 10.56
CA ILE A 329 3.26 18.56 10.22
C ILE A 329 1.76 18.43 10.37
N ALA A 330 1.18 18.93 11.46
CA ALA A 330 -0.27 18.86 11.66
C ALA A 330 -1.04 19.60 10.57
N LEU A 331 -0.54 20.76 10.14
CA LEU A 331 -1.13 21.54 9.05
C LEU A 331 -0.97 20.85 7.70
N SER A 332 0.18 20.22 7.42
CA SER A 332 0.36 19.44 6.19
C SER A 332 -0.58 18.24 6.16
N LEU A 333 -0.71 17.52 7.28
CA LEU A 333 -1.63 16.40 7.45
C LEU A 333 -3.09 16.84 7.27
N PHE A 334 -3.47 17.95 7.89
CA PHE A 334 -4.80 18.55 7.74
C PHE A 334 -5.10 18.92 6.29
N PHE A 335 -4.17 19.63 5.64
CA PHE A 335 -4.31 20.05 4.24
C PHE A 335 -4.47 18.85 3.30
N ILE A 336 -3.63 17.83 3.43
CA ILE A 336 -3.67 16.65 2.56
C ILE A 336 -4.99 15.89 2.72
N LEU A 337 -5.44 15.65 3.96
CA LEU A 337 -6.67 14.91 4.22
C LEU A 337 -7.93 15.68 3.83
N LEU A 338 -7.90 17.02 3.91
CA LEU A 338 -9.04 17.85 3.60
C LEU A 338 -9.18 18.15 2.09
N ILE A 339 -8.06 18.46 1.43
CA ILE A 339 -8.08 19.03 0.06
C ILE A 339 -7.67 18.00 -1.00
N LEU A 340 -6.77 17.07 -0.67
CA LEU A 340 -6.25 16.13 -1.67
C LEU A 340 -7.04 14.83 -1.71
N ASP A 341 -7.04 14.08 -0.62
CA ASP A 341 -7.75 12.80 -0.53
C ASP A 341 -7.85 12.34 0.94
N PRO A 342 -9.04 12.18 1.54
CA PRO A 342 -9.20 11.67 2.89
C PRO A 342 -8.83 10.19 3.01
N LEU A 343 -8.89 9.42 1.91
CA LEU A 343 -8.56 7.99 1.90
C LEU A 343 -7.07 7.76 2.15
N TYR A 344 -6.22 8.77 1.91
CA TYR A 344 -4.80 8.72 2.27
C TYR A 344 -4.53 8.28 3.70
N LEU A 345 -5.41 8.58 4.66
CA LEU A 345 -5.29 8.12 6.04
C LEU A 345 -5.13 6.59 6.18
N PHE A 346 -5.69 5.81 5.26
CA PHE A 346 -5.71 4.34 5.30
C PHE A 346 -4.57 3.69 4.51
N HIS A 347 -3.76 4.46 3.78
CA HIS A 347 -2.64 3.89 3.05
C HIS A 347 -1.45 3.64 3.99
N ALA A 348 -0.91 2.42 3.97
CA ALA A 348 0.28 2.04 4.74
C ALA A 348 1.45 3.03 4.55
N GLY A 349 1.74 3.40 3.31
CA GLY A 349 2.76 4.40 2.99
C GLY A 349 2.49 5.76 3.65
N PHE A 350 1.22 6.17 3.73
CA PHE A 350 0.76 7.39 4.40
C PHE A 350 1.16 7.40 5.88
N GLN A 351 0.72 6.36 6.57
CA GLN A 351 0.91 6.16 8.00
C GLN A 351 2.39 6.05 8.36
N MET A 352 3.18 5.27 7.59
CA MET A 352 4.61 5.11 7.85
C MET A 352 5.39 6.42 7.74
N SER A 353 5.14 7.28 6.74
CA SER A 353 5.92 8.53 6.64
C SER A 353 5.60 9.52 7.76
N TYR A 354 4.31 9.69 8.10
CA TYR A 354 3.94 10.60 9.18
C TYR A 354 4.37 10.04 10.54
N GLY A 355 4.26 8.72 10.74
CA GLY A 355 4.80 8.02 11.91
C GLY A 355 6.31 8.21 12.06
N ALA A 356 7.08 7.99 10.99
CA ALA A 356 8.53 8.22 10.97
C ALA A 356 8.88 9.67 11.31
N VAL A 357 8.26 10.63 10.64
CA VAL A 357 8.58 12.06 10.82
C VAL A 357 8.20 12.51 12.24
N LEU A 358 7.03 12.15 12.75
CA LEU A 358 6.63 12.50 14.13
C LEU A 358 7.59 11.90 15.15
N ALA A 359 8.00 10.65 14.97
CA ALA A 359 8.96 9.99 15.84
C ALA A 359 10.36 10.62 15.73
N ILE A 360 10.83 10.99 14.52
CA ILE A 360 12.08 11.74 14.32
C ILE A 360 12.02 13.08 15.07
N ILE A 361 11.03 13.94 14.81
CA ILE A 361 10.97 15.27 15.44
C ILE A 361 10.95 15.18 16.97
N TYR A 362 10.35 14.14 17.51
CA TYR A 362 10.24 13.95 18.95
C TYR A 362 11.45 13.26 19.60
N LEU A 363 11.91 12.13 19.06
CA LEU A 363 12.94 11.29 19.65
C LEU A 363 14.36 11.73 19.26
N TYR A 364 14.57 12.21 18.03
CA TYR A 364 15.92 12.53 17.55
C TYR A 364 16.66 13.56 18.42
N PRO A 365 16.07 14.71 18.81
CA PRO A 365 16.75 15.67 19.67
C PRO A 365 17.11 15.12 21.06
N LYS A 366 16.34 14.13 21.53
CA LYS A 366 16.56 13.52 22.85
C LYS A 366 17.60 12.42 22.82
N LEU A 367 17.57 11.58 21.79
CA LEU A 367 18.57 10.53 21.59
C LEU A 367 19.95 11.14 21.30
N THR A 368 20.03 12.17 20.45
CA THR A 368 21.29 12.89 20.21
C THR A 368 21.82 13.58 21.47
N GLY A 369 20.93 14.00 22.37
CA GLY A 369 21.31 14.58 23.67
C GLY A 369 21.99 13.60 24.64
N LEU A 370 21.86 12.29 24.45
CA LEU A 370 22.45 11.28 25.34
C LEU A 370 23.98 11.20 25.22
N TRP A 371 24.52 11.46 24.02
CA TRP A 371 25.95 11.43 23.77
C TRP A 371 26.31 12.53 22.77
N ARG A 372 27.28 13.37 23.13
CA ARG A 372 27.82 14.43 22.26
C ARG A 372 29.30 14.18 22.05
N PRO A 373 29.67 13.40 21.01
CA PRO A 373 31.07 13.14 20.72
C PRO A 373 31.83 14.44 20.44
N LYS A 374 33.10 14.52 20.85
CA LYS A 374 33.94 15.70 20.59
C LYS A 374 34.33 15.85 19.12
N HIS A 375 34.45 14.74 18.40
CA HIS A 375 34.91 14.70 17.00
C HIS A 375 33.72 14.64 16.03
N LYS A 376 33.86 15.32 14.88
CA LYS A 376 32.81 15.42 13.85
C LYS A 376 32.38 14.08 13.26
N PHE A 377 33.31 13.14 13.07
CA PHE A 377 33.01 11.85 12.44
C PHE A 377 32.16 10.94 13.36
N PRO A 378 32.53 10.70 14.63
CA PRO A 378 31.65 10.00 15.58
C PRO A 378 30.30 10.71 15.80
N ASP A 379 30.27 12.05 15.82
CA ASP A 379 29.01 12.81 15.94
C ASP A 379 28.10 12.60 14.72
N PHE A 380 28.67 12.58 13.52
CA PHE A 380 27.94 12.26 12.29
C PHE A 380 27.34 10.84 12.32
N LEU A 381 28.13 9.83 12.70
CA LEU A 381 27.63 8.45 12.84
C LEU A 381 26.53 8.34 13.91
N TRP A 382 26.70 9.05 15.03
CA TRP A 382 25.71 9.09 16.10
C TRP A 382 24.39 9.75 15.65
N GLN A 383 24.47 10.83 14.87
CA GLN A 383 23.28 11.45 14.28
C GLN A 383 22.56 10.52 13.32
N LEU A 384 23.29 9.84 12.42
CA LEU A 384 22.68 8.85 11.50
C LEU A 384 22.01 7.70 12.24
N PHE A 385 22.66 7.17 13.27
CA PHE A 385 22.12 6.12 14.11
C PHE A 385 20.85 6.57 14.84
N THR A 386 20.90 7.72 15.52
CA THR A 386 19.77 8.23 16.31
C THR A 386 18.58 8.66 15.44
N VAL A 387 18.79 9.23 14.25
CA VAL A 387 17.71 9.48 13.28
C VAL A 387 17.07 8.16 12.85
N SER A 388 17.89 7.16 12.50
CA SER A 388 17.41 5.84 12.04
C SER A 388 16.57 5.15 13.11
N ILE A 389 17.05 5.13 14.36
CA ILE A 389 16.30 4.57 15.50
C ILE A 389 14.99 5.34 15.71
N SER A 390 15.02 6.66 15.66
CA SER A 390 13.83 7.49 15.84
C SER A 390 12.77 7.18 14.77
N ALA A 391 13.18 7.11 13.50
CA ALA A 391 12.30 6.76 12.39
C ALA A 391 11.73 5.34 12.57
N GLN A 392 12.58 4.38 12.92
CA GLN A 392 12.20 2.98 13.08
C GLN A 392 11.19 2.78 14.21
N VAL A 393 11.33 3.47 15.35
CA VAL A 393 10.34 3.42 16.44
C VAL A 393 8.95 3.85 15.95
N GLY A 394 8.88 4.87 15.10
CA GLY A 394 7.60 5.33 14.53
C GLY A 394 6.98 4.37 13.51
N VAL A 395 7.81 3.65 12.74
CA VAL A 395 7.38 2.81 11.62
C VAL A 395 7.20 1.34 12.00
N LEU A 396 7.90 0.86 13.04
CA LEU A 396 7.98 -0.56 13.41
C LEU A 396 6.60 -1.23 13.54
N PRO A 397 5.61 -0.69 14.30
CA PRO A 397 4.33 -1.37 14.46
C PRO A 397 3.58 -1.51 13.12
N ILE A 398 3.63 -0.47 12.27
CA ILE A 398 3.00 -0.47 10.95
C ILE A 398 3.72 -1.44 10.00
N SER A 399 5.05 -1.49 10.06
CA SER A 399 5.86 -2.41 9.24
C SER A 399 5.54 -3.87 9.57
N LEU A 400 5.44 -4.19 10.86
CA LEU A 400 5.09 -5.54 11.32
C LEU A 400 3.66 -5.94 10.90
N TYR A 401 2.72 -4.99 10.94
CA TYR A 401 1.34 -5.22 10.53
C TYR A 401 1.20 -5.48 9.03
N TYR A 402 1.80 -4.65 8.16
CA TYR A 402 1.59 -4.77 6.71
C TYR A 402 2.58 -5.71 6.00
N PHE A 403 3.82 -5.79 6.49
CA PHE A 403 4.90 -6.52 5.81
C PHE A 403 5.38 -7.75 6.58
N HIS A 404 4.95 -7.93 7.83
CA HIS A 404 5.30 -9.09 8.67
C HIS A 404 6.81 -9.35 8.76
N GLN A 405 7.62 -8.30 8.58
CA GLN A 405 9.06 -8.38 8.49
C GLN A 405 9.69 -7.19 9.21
N PHE A 406 10.80 -7.46 9.90
CA PHE A 406 11.66 -6.45 10.49
C PHE A 406 13.13 -6.68 10.08
N PRO A 407 13.73 -5.75 9.31
CA PRO A 407 15.15 -5.81 8.96
C PRO A 407 15.99 -5.31 10.14
N GLY A 408 16.74 -6.20 10.79
CA GLY A 408 17.54 -5.87 11.97
C GLY A 408 18.74 -4.97 11.69
N LEU A 409 19.32 -5.06 10.49
CA LEU A 409 20.50 -4.28 10.07
C LEU A 409 20.15 -2.93 9.39
N PHE A 410 18.90 -2.46 9.52
CA PHE A 410 18.44 -1.22 8.90
C PHE A 410 19.35 0.00 9.23
N PHE A 411 19.91 0.05 10.45
CA PHE A 411 20.78 1.15 10.87
C PHE A 411 22.14 1.11 10.20
N ILE A 412 22.70 -0.09 9.93
CA ILE A 412 23.96 -0.25 9.18
C ILE A 412 23.75 0.22 7.75
N SER A 413 22.68 -0.27 7.12
CA SER A 413 22.25 0.18 5.79
C SER A 413 22.15 1.71 5.73
N ASN A 414 21.47 2.33 6.70
CA ASN A 414 21.31 3.77 6.70
C ASN A 414 22.62 4.53 6.93
N ILE A 415 23.49 4.06 7.82
CA ILE A 415 24.79 4.70 8.09
C ILE A 415 25.68 4.69 6.85
N LEU A 416 25.69 3.58 6.10
CA LEU A 416 26.55 3.42 4.93
C LEU A 416 25.98 4.11 3.69
N ILE A 417 24.66 4.01 3.46
CA ILE A 417 24.06 4.38 2.18
C ILE A 417 23.50 5.80 2.16
N VAL A 418 22.90 6.28 3.26
CA VAL A 418 22.29 7.63 3.31
C VAL A 418 23.28 8.75 2.97
N PRO A 419 24.56 8.73 3.42
CA PRO A 419 25.54 9.74 3.02
C PRO A 419 25.77 9.81 1.50
N LEU A 420 25.72 8.66 0.83
CA LEU A 420 25.91 8.56 -0.62
C LEU A 420 24.68 9.02 -1.39
N LEU A 421 23.48 8.96 -0.79
CA LEU A 421 22.23 9.34 -1.47
C LEU A 421 22.21 10.80 -1.94
N GLY A 422 22.78 11.71 -1.15
CA GLY A 422 22.90 13.12 -1.52
C GLY A 422 23.76 13.33 -2.76
N LEU A 423 24.88 12.59 -2.83
CA LEU A 423 25.80 12.59 -3.95
C LEU A 423 25.16 11.96 -5.19
N VAL A 424 24.51 10.80 -5.05
CA VAL A 424 23.77 10.15 -6.14
C VAL A 424 22.66 11.04 -6.70
N LEU A 425 21.83 11.66 -5.85
CA LEU A 425 20.78 12.55 -6.35
C LEU A 425 21.34 13.79 -7.04
N GLY A 426 22.32 14.44 -6.43
CA GLY A 426 22.95 15.63 -6.99
C GLY A 426 23.61 15.36 -8.35
N MET A 427 24.42 14.29 -8.43
CA MET A 427 25.06 13.89 -9.68
C MET A 427 24.06 13.39 -10.70
N GLY A 428 23.03 12.65 -10.29
CA GLY A 428 21.98 12.17 -11.21
C GLY A 428 21.25 13.32 -11.90
N PHE A 429 20.85 14.36 -11.15
CA PHE A 429 20.25 15.56 -11.76
C PHE A 429 21.25 16.32 -12.65
N LEU A 430 22.52 16.38 -12.27
CA LEU A 430 23.56 17.02 -13.07
C LEU A 430 23.78 16.27 -14.40
N ILE A 431 23.95 14.95 -14.36
CA ILE A 431 24.11 14.09 -15.53
C ILE A 431 22.90 14.20 -16.44
N LEU A 432 21.68 14.15 -15.90
CA LEU A 432 20.46 14.30 -16.70
C LEU A 432 20.41 15.68 -17.37
N GLY A 433 20.77 16.75 -16.66
CA GLY A 433 20.86 18.10 -17.19
C GLY A 433 21.89 18.25 -18.31
N LEU A 434 23.09 17.67 -18.15
CA LEU A 434 24.15 17.67 -19.15
C LEU A 434 23.82 16.77 -20.35
N SER A 435 23.07 15.69 -20.15
CA SER A 435 22.61 14.77 -21.21
C SER A 435 21.59 15.44 -22.14
N LEU A 436 20.75 16.32 -21.58
CA LEU A 436 19.86 17.18 -22.37
C LEU A 436 20.61 18.19 -23.24
N LEU A 437 21.80 18.59 -22.82
CA LEU A 437 22.69 19.50 -23.56
C LEU A 437 23.72 18.76 -24.43
N GLU A 438 23.71 17.43 -24.42
CA GLU A 438 24.63 16.56 -25.18
C GLU A 438 26.12 16.77 -24.87
N ILE A 439 26.43 17.22 -23.64
CA ILE A 439 27.79 17.55 -23.16
C ILE A 439 28.18 16.77 -21.90
N THR A 440 27.69 15.54 -21.74
CA THR A 440 27.95 14.76 -20.51
C THR A 440 29.37 14.17 -20.54
N PRO A 441 30.26 14.53 -19.60
CA PRO A 441 31.60 13.96 -19.55
C PRO A 441 31.56 12.48 -19.18
N PHE A 442 32.29 11.63 -19.91
CA PHE A 442 32.35 10.19 -19.63
C PHE A 442 32.80 9.87 -18.20
N ILE A 443 33.79 10.60 -17.67
CA ILE A 443 34.31 10.43 -16.31
C ILE A 443 33.21 10.61 -15.25
N LEU A 444 32.27 11.52 -15.48
CA LEU A 444 31.16 11.74 -14.55
C LEU A 444 30.16 10.56 -14.56
N ILE A 445 29.94 9.97 -15.73
CA ILE A 445 29.06 8.80 -15.90
C ILE A 445 29.68 7.58 -15.24
N GLU A 446 30.97 7.32 -15.49
CA GLU A 446 31.73 6.22 -14.90
C GLU A 446 31.76 6.34 -13.37
N PHE A 447 32.06 7.53 -12.84
CA PHE A 447 32.04 7.75 -11.40
C PHE A 447 30.65 7.54 -10.78
N TYR A 448 29.58 7.99 -11.45
CA TYR A 448 28.21 7.74 -11.00
C TYR A 448 27.88 6.24 -10.98
N ASN A 449 28.30 5.51 -12.01
CA ASN A 449 28.13 4.06 -12.11
C ASN A 449 28.82 3.33 -10.94
N GLU A 450 30.09 3.63 -10.68
CA GLU A 450 30.84 3.02 -9.57
C GLU A 450 30.22 3.28 -8.20
N VAL A 451 29.68 4.47 -7.97
CA VAL A 451 28.98 4.79 -6.73
C VAL A 451 27.71 3.93 -6.57
N ILE A 452 26.94 3.75 -7.64
CA ILE A 452 25.73 2.93 -7.59
C ILE A 452 26.07 1.45 -7.41
N ILE A 453 27.08 0.93 -8.12
CA ILE A 453 27.59 -0.43 -7.95
C ILE A 453 28.04 -0.66 -6.51
N CYS A 454 28.76 0.30 -5.91
CA CYS A 454 29.16 0.25 -4.52
C CYS A 454 27.95 0.14 -3.58
N ILE A 455 26.92 0.99 -3.78
CA ILE A 455 25.68 0.94 -2.99
C ILE A 455 24.98 -0.42 -3.14
N ASN A 456 24.84 -0.93 -4.36
CA ASN A 456 24.19 -2.21 -4.62
C ASN A 456 24.96 -3.37 -3.97
N THR A 457 26.29 -3.36 -4.06
CA THR A 457 27.15 -4.38 -3.44
C THR A 457 27.00 -4.37 -1.91
N LEU A 458 26.98 -3.18 -1.29
CA LEU A 458 26.76 -3.05 0.15
C LEU A 458 25.37 -3.56 0.55
N ILE A 459 24.34 -3.27 -0.24
CA ILE A 459 22.98 -3.76 0.03
C ILE A 459 22.90 -5.26 -0.07
N GLN A 460 23.50 -5.86 -1.11
CA GLN A 460 23.52 -7.32 -1.26
C GLN A 460 24.27 -7.99 -0.12
N TRP A 461 25.40 -7.42 0.31
CA TRP A 461 26.14 -7.91 1.47
C TRP A 461 25.30 -7.89 2.76
N ILE A 462 24.51 -6.84 3.00
CA ILE A 462 23.59 -6.76 4.14
C ILE A 462 22.45 -7.77 3.99
N ALA A 463 21.88 -7.90 2.80
CA ALA A 463 20.75 -8.78 2.53
C ALA A 463 21.08 -10.27 2.69
N GLN A 464 22.35 -10.66 2.46
CA GLN A 464 22.84 -12.02 2.70
C GLN A 464 22.89 -12.41 4.19
N GLN A 465 22.76 -11.46 5.11
CA GLN A 465 22.80 -11.72 6.55
C GLN A 465 21.43 -12.18 7.08
N GLU A 466 20.98 -13.37 6.64
CA GLU A 466 19.63 -13.90 6.91
C GLU A 466 19.25 -13.94 8.40
N MET A 467 20.24 -14.14 9.29
CA MET A 467 20.04 -14.15 10.75
C MET A 467 19.40 -12.87 11.29
N PHE A 468 19.64 -11.72 10.64
CA PHE A 468 19.13 -10.43 11.08
C PHE A 468 17.86 -10.02 10.34
N ILE A 469 17.28 -10.90 9.52
CA ILE A 469 16.03 -10.65 8.82
C ILE A 469 14.92 -11.43 9.53
N PHE A 470 14.20 -10.73 10.41
CA PHE A 470 13.09 -11.34 11.11
C PHE A 470 11.85 -11.35 10.20
N ARG A 471 11.58 -12.50 9.58
CA ARG A 471 10.43 -12.71 8.69
C ARG A 471 9.24 -13.33 9.43
N ASN A 472 8.08 -13.25 8.81
CA ASN A 472 6.85 -13.97 9.21
C ASN A 472 6.39 -13.66 10.65
N ILE A 473 6.49 -12.40 11.07
CA ILE A 473 6.05 -11.97 12.40
C ILE A 473 4.54 -11.72 12.36
N PRO A 474 3.71 -12.54 13.06
CA PRO A 474 2.28 -12.29 13.15
C PRO A 474 2.02 -11.02 13.95
N PHE A 475 1.28 -10.09 13.36
CA PHE A 475 1.00 -8.80 13.99
C PHE A 475 -0.40 -8.29 13.62
N ASP A 476 -1.29 -8.23 14.60
CA ASP A 476 -2.70 -7.82 14.42
C ASP A 476 -2.97 -6.36 14.85
N ASP A 477 -4.17 -5.85 14.57
CA ASP A 477 -4.59 -4.47 14.88
C ASP A 477 -4.47 -4.13 16.37
N PHE A 478 -4.74 -5.11 17.24
CA PHE A 478 -4.70 -4.91 18.69
C PHE A 478 -3.25 -4.82 19.18
N GLN A 479 -2.36 -5.64 18.65
CA GLN A 479 -0.92 -5.57 18.91
C GLN A 479 -0.31 -4.25 18.40
N VAL A 480 -0.77 -3.72 17.27
CA VAL A 480 -0.38 -2.38 16.79
C VAL A 480 -0.77 -1.32 17.82
N PHE A 481 -2.01 -1.32 18.29
CA PHE A 481 -2.50 -0.36 19.29
C PHE A 481 -1.73 -0.45 20.61
N LEU A 482 -1.51 -1.66 21.13
CA LEU A 482 -0.75 -1.88 22.36
C LEU A 482 0.71 -1.44 22.21
N THR A 483 1.34 -1.69 21.07
CA THR A 483 2.74 -1.32 20.83
C THR A 483 2.90 0.20 20.74
N TYR A 484 1.99 0.91 20.05
CA TYR A 484 1.98 2.37 20.09
C TYR A 484 1.71 2.91 21.50
N THR A 485 0.85 2.25 22.27
CA THR A 485 0.60 2.61 23.68
C THR A 485 1.88 2.44 24.52
N ILE A 486 2.63 1.35 24.34
CA ILE A 486 3.93 1.13 24.99
C ILE A 486 4.93 2.22 24.59
N ILE A 487 5.03 2.56 23.30
CA ILE A 487 5.93 3.63 22.82
C ILE A 487 5.56 4.97 23.46
N LEU A 488 4.27 5.32 23.51
CA LEU A 488 3.79 6.56 24.13
C LEU A 488 4.02 6.58 25.65
N LEU A 489 3.86 5.44 26.33
CA LEU A 489 4.14 5.31 27.77
C LEU A 489 5.64 5.41 28.06
N LEU A 490 6.49 4.78 27.25
CA LEU A 490 7.95 4.91 27.34
C LEU A 490 8.37 6.37 27.17
N ILE A 491 7.80 7.03 26.17
CA ILE A 491 7.98 8.46 25.95
C ILE A 491 7.53 9.29 27.16
N ALA A 492 6.36 8.99 27.73
CA ALA A 492 5.83 9.69 28.89
C ALA A 492 6.67 9.43 30.16
N LEU A 493 7.23 8.23 30.30
CA LEU A 493 8.11 7.85 31.40
C LEU A 493 9.41 8.67 31.36
N ILE A 494 10.02 8.81 30.19
CA ILE A 494 11.24 9.61 29.99
C ILE A 494 11.00 11.09 30.35
N GLU A 495 9.83 11.62 29.97
CA GLU A 495 9.49 13.03 30.20
C GLU A 495 9.03 13.34 31.62
N LEU A 496 8.07 12.57 32.14
CA LEU A 496 7.40 12.87 33.39
C LEU A 496 8.12 12.23 34.59
N ARG A 497 8.97 11.21 34.35
CA ARG A 497 9.72 10.46 35.36
C ARG A 497 8.87 9.95 36.54
N LYS A 498 7.59 9.65 36.28
CA LYS A 498 6.64 9.16 37.29
C LYS A 498 6.71 7.63 37.38
N SER A 499 6.99 7.09 38.57
CA SER A 499 7.03 5.64 38.81
C SER A 499 5.73 4.90 38.49
N ARG A 500 4.57 5.56 38.65
CA ARG A 500 3.25 5.00 38.26
C ARG A 500 3.18 4.61 36.78
N LEU A 501 3.92 5.28 35.90
CA LEU A 501 3.95 4.96 34.47
C LEU A 501 4.67 3.63 34.20
N ILE A 502 5.62 3.24 35.05
CA ILE A 502 6.32 1.94 34.94
C ILE A 502 5.31 0.81 35.19
N TRP A 503 4.46 0.94 36.21
CA TRP A 503 3.41 -0.03 36.51
C TRP A 503 2.38 -0.12 35.39
N ILE A 504 1.92 1.03 34.86
CA ILE A 504 0.99 1.05 33.72
C ILE A 504 1.62 0.39 32.50
N MET A 505 2.87 0.72 32.17
CA MET A 505 3.60 0.10 31.07
C MET A 505 3.76 -1.41 31.27
N GLY A 506 4.09 -1.86 32.48
CA GLY A 506 4.14 -3.28 32.84
C GLY A 506 2.80 -3.99 32.61
N CYS A 507 1.68 -3.37 33.02
CA CYS A 507 0.34 -3.91 32.76
C CYS A 507 0.05 -4.03 31.26
N VAL A 508 0.36 -3.01 30.46
CA VAL A 508 0.16 -3.04 29.00
C VAL A 508 1.03 -4.11 28.35
N ILE A 509 2.27 -4.30 28.80
CA ILE A 509 3.14 -5.38 28.33
C ILE A 509 2.55 -6.75 28.69
N LEU A 510 2.06 -6.95 29.92
CA LEU A 510 1.41 -8.19 30.33
C LEU A 510 0.15 -8.47 29.52
N ILE A 511 -0.67 -7.45 29.23
CA ILE A 511 -1.83 -7.58 28.33
C ILE A 511 -1.39 -8.00 26.92
N SER A 512 -0.33 -7.39 26.39
CA SER A 512 0.22 -7.74 25.07
C SER A 512 0.74 -9.18 25.00
N GLN A 513 1.45 -9.63 26.04
CA GLN A 513 1.93 -11.00 26.14
C GLN A 513 0.78 -11.98 26.34
N GLY A 514 -0.18 -11.66 27.22
CA GLY A 514 -1.39 -12.45 27.46
C GLY A 514 -2.23 -12.62 26.19
N TRP A 515 -2.41 -11.55 25.41
CA TRP A 515 -3.07 -11.61 24.10
C TRP A 515 -2.32 -12.52 23.12
N THR A 516 -1.00 -12.38 23.07
CA THR A 516 -0.14 -13.19 22.18
C THR A 516 -0.19 -14.67 22.54
N ILE A 517 -0.19 -15.00 23.83
CA ILE A 517 -0.34 -16.36 24.35
C ILE A 517 -1.76 -16.87 24.09
N GLY A 518 -2.79 -16.07 24.37
CA GLY A 518 -4.19 -16.41 24.16
C GLY A 518 -4.47 -16.79 22.70
N GLN A 519 -3.98 -16.00 21.74
CA GLN A 519 -4.08 -16.36 20.32
C GLN A 519 -3.31 -17.64 19.99
N LYS A 520 -2.10 -17.84 20.55
CA LYS A 520 -1.36 -19.09 20.34
C LYS A 520 -2.13 -20.30 20.86
N VAL A 521 -2.79 -20.19 22.02
CA VAL A 521 -3.62 -21.27 22.60
C VAL A 521 -4.87 -21.51 21.74
N GLN A 522 -5.55 -20.44 21.31
CA GLN A 522 -6.72 -20.54 20.45
C GLN A 522 -6.38 -21.23 19.12
N MET A 523 -5.25 -20.88 18.51
CA MET A 523 -4.78 -21.51 17.27
C MET A 523 -4.28 -22.94 17.49
N LYS A 524 -3.74 -23.27 18.67
CA LYS A 524 -3.33 -24.64 18.99
C LYS A 524 -4.51 -25.61 19.01
N ASN A 525 -5.68 -25.15 19.44
CA ASN A 525 -6.89 -25.98 19.50
C ASN A 525 -7.65 -26.03 18.16
N ARG A 526 -7.22 -25.25 17.16
CA ARG A 526 -7.82 -25.21 15.83
C ARG A 526 -7.23 -26.36 15.00
N SER A 527 -8.11 -27.24 14.55
CA SER A 527 -7.83 -28.27 13.55
C SER A 527 -8.79 -28.06 12.40
N GLU A 528 -8.28 -27.62 11.27
CA GLU A 528 -9.06 -27.33 10.07
C GLU A 528 -8.39 -27.91 8.83
N LEU A 529 -9.20 -28.52 7.97
CA LEU A 529 -8.80 -28.89 6.63
C LEU A 529 -9.47 -27.91 5.68
N ILE A 530 -8.68 -27.25 4.85
CA ILE A 530 -9.13 -26.17 3.98
C ILE A 530 -8.67 -26.45 2.54
N LEU A 531 -9.60 -26.45 1.60
CA LEU A 531 -9.30 -26.42 0.18
C LEU A 531 -9.23 -24.95 -0.27
N TYR A 532 -8.02 -24.47 -0.51
CA TYR A 532 -7.76 -23.11 -0.98
C TYR A 532 -8.11 -22.98 -2.47
N HIS A 533 -8.60 -21.81 -2.88
CA HIS A 533 -8.74 -21.43 -4.28
C HIS A 533 -7.38 -21.03 -4.86
N GLN A 534 -6.89 -21.81 -5.82
CA GLN A 534 -5.72 -21.44 -6.61
C GLN A 534 -5.95 -21.75 -8.09
N ILE A 535 -5.55 -20.84 -8.97
CA ILE A 535 -5.68 -21.03 -10.41
C ILE A 535 -4.66 -22.08 -10.85
N ALA A 536 -5.11 -23.03 -11.68
CA ALA A 536 -4.29 -24.07 -12.31
C ALA A 536 -3.67 -25.13 -11.39
N GLN A 537 -3.84 -25.03 -10.06
CA GLN A 537 -3.34 -26.02 -9.11
C GLN A 537 -4.30 -26.24 -7.95
N THR A 538 -4.29 -27.45 -7.42
CA THR A 538 -4.99 -27.79 -6.17
C THR A 538 -4.09 -27.58 -4.98
N LEU A 539 -4.64 -26.91 -3.97
CA LEU A 539 -3.99 -26.68 -2.69
C LEU A 539 -4.95 -27.06 -1.56
N LEU A 540 -4.65 -28.19 -0.93
CA LEU A 540 -5.35 -28.66 0.27
C LEU A 540 -4.42 -28.46 1.46
N VAL A 541 -4.87 -27.74 2.49
CA VAL A 541 -4.05 -27.43 3.67
C VAL A 541 -4.73 -27.98 4.91
N GLU A 542 -4.01 -28.82 5.63
CA GLU A 542 -4.38 -29.29 6.96
C GLU A 542 -3.64 -28.43 7.98
N GLU A 543 -4.39 -27.59 8.69
CA GLU A 543 -3.88 -26.74 9.75
C GLU A 543 -4.13 -27.43 11.10
N ASN A 544 -3.05 -27.91 11.73
CA ASN A 544 -3.09 -28.60 13.02
C ASN A 544 -2.12 -27.98 14.01
N CYS A 545 -2.62 -27.45 15.12
CA CYS A 545 -1.80 -27.14 16.30
C CYS A 545 -0.60 -26.21 16.02
N GLY A 546 -0.75 -25.22 15.13
CA GLY A 546 0.32 -24.29 14.74
C GLY A 546 1.34 -24.85 13.73
N HIS A 547 1.05 -26.03 13.17
CA HIS A 547 1.73 -26.63 12.01
C HIS A 547 0.72 -26.71 10.87
N ALA A 548 1.16 -26.44 9.64
CA ALA A 548 0.36 -26.69 8.45
C ALA A 548 1.01 -27.77 7.61
N ILE A 549 0.19 -28.67 7.08
CA ILE A 549 0.56 -29.61 6.05
C ILE A 549 -0.13 -29.17 4.77
N ALA A 550 0.64 -28.70 3.80
CA ALA A 550 0.15 -28.29 2.50
C ALA A 550 0.35 -29.42 1.48
N TYR A 551 -0.75 -29.90 0.92
CA TYR A 551 -0.77 -30.89 -0.16
C TYR A 551 -0.89 -30.16 -1.50
N LEU A 552 0.14 -30.29 -2.33
CA LEU A 552 0.28 -29.60 -3.61
C LEU A 552 0.37 -30.58 -4.78
N GLN A 553 -0.15 -30.16 -5.93
CA GLN A 553 -0.01 -30.92 -7.18
C GLN A 553 1.41 -30.83 -7.75
N ASN A 554 2.04 -29.66 -7.64
CA ASN A 554 3.43 -29.43 -8.05
C ASN A 554 4.21 -28.74 -6.92
N ILE A 555 5.21 -29.44 -6.37
CA ILE A 555 6.01 -28.97 -5.23
C ILE A 555 6.91 -27.78 -5.60
N LYS A 556 7.23 -27.59 -6.89
CA LYS A 556 8.16 -26.54 -7.35
C LYS A 556 7.53 -25.15 -7.52
N ASP A 557 6.23 -24.97 -7.26
CA ASP A 557 5.57 -23.69 -7.53
C ASP A 557 5.78 -22.66 -6.40
N THR A 558 6.60 -21.65 -6.70
CA THR A 558 6.95 -20.55 -5.80
C THR A 558 5.76 -19.61 -5.50
N TYR A 559 4.73 -19.56 -6.35
CA TYR A 559 3.58 -18.68 -6.11
C TYR A 559 2.72 -19.21 -4.96
N SER A 560 2.43 -20.51 -4.98
CA SER A 560 1.65 -21.22 -3.95
C SER A 560 2.28 -21.03 -2.57
N THR A 561 3.62 -21.09 -2.49
CA THR A 561 4.35 -20.94 -1.23
C THR A 561 4.27 -19.52 -0.67
N SER A 562 4.26 -18.47 -1.50
CA SER A 562 4.10 -17.08 -1.03
C SER A 562 2.71 -16.79 -0.45
N MET A 563 1.67 -17.36 -1.07
CA MET A 563 0.30 -17.26 -0.59
C MET A 563 0.11 -18.00 0.73
N LEU A 564 0.65 -19.22 0.81
CA LEU A 564 0.68 -20.03 2.03
C LEU A 564 1.42 -19.33 3.16
N GLN A 565 2.55 -18.67 2.88
CA GLN A 565 3.29 -17.90 3.88
C GLN A 565 2.44 -16.77 4.46
N THR A 566 1.66 -16.05 3.64
CA THR A 566 0.82 -14.95 4.12
C THR A 566 -0.31 -15.48 5.02
N ALA A 567 -0.98 -16.56 4.62
CA ALA A 567 -2.01 -17.21 5.43
C ALA A 567 -1.42 -17.79 6.73
N ALA A 568 -0.26 -18.44 6.64
CA ALA A 568 0.47 -19.00 7.78
C ALA A 568 0.86 -17.92 8.80
N VAL A 569 1.31 -16.74 8.34
CA VAL A 569 1.61 -15.63 9.24
C VAL A 569 0.36 -15.19 9.99
N GLN A 570 -0.78 -15.01 9.30
CA GLN A 570 -2.01 -14.61 9.97
C GLN A 570 -2.50 -15.65 10.98
N ASN A 571 -2.42 -16.94 10.62
CA ASN A 571 -2.80 -18.05 11.49
C ASN A 571 -1.69 -18.42 12.49
N ARG A 572 -0.58 -17.66 12.54
CA ARG A 572 0.58 -17.85 13.42
C ARG A 572 1.22 -19.25 13.32
N ILE A 573 1.15 -19.84 12.14
CA ILE A 573 1.72 -21.14 11.79
C ILE A 573 3.22 -20.98 11.63
N LYS A 574 3.99 -21.80 12.35
CA LYS A 574 5.46 -21.70 12.35
C LYS A 574 6.11 -22.44 11.19
N ASN A 575 5.64 -23.66 10.95
CA ASN A 575 6.19 -24.57 9.97
C ASN A 575 5.09 -25.01 9.01
N ILE A 576 5.42 -25.00 7.72
CA ILE A 576 4.59 -25.55 6.66
C ILE A 576 5.36 -26.71 6.05
N GLU A 577 4.86 -27.93 6.18
CA GLU A 577 5.39 -29.09 5.47
C GLU A 577 4.64 -29.25 4.16
N ILE A 578 5.36 -29.55 3.09
CA ILE A 578 4.79 -29.72 1.75
C ILE A 578 4.87 -31.17 1.35
N TYR A 579 3.71 -31.75 0.99
CA TYR A 579 3.60 -33.12 0.49
C TYR A 579 2.88 -33.15 -0.86
N PRO A 580 3.10 -34.19 -1.68
CA PRO A 580 2.31 -34.39 -2.89
C PRO A 580 0.86 -34.72 -2.55
N LEU A 581 -0.07 -34.29 -3.40
CA LEU A 581 -1.48 -34.66 -3.32
C LEU A 581 -1.66 -36.19 -3.41
N LYS A 582 -2.51 -36.72 -2.53
CA LYS A 582 -3.04 -38.08 -2.55
C LYS A 582 -4.45 -38.10 -3.14
N ASN A 583 -4.87 -39.26 -3.62
CA ASN A 583 -6.19 -39.47 -4.21
C ASN A 583 -7.32 -39.56 -3.16
N SER A 584 -6.98 -39.70 -1.88
CA SER A 584 -7.96 -39.77 -0.79
C SER A 584 -7.39 -39.27 0.54
N TYR A 585 -8.26 -38.66 1.35
CA TYR A 585 -7.96 -38.20 2.70
C TYR A 585 -9.07 -38.61 3.66
N MET A 586 -8.72 -38.74 4.93
CA MET A 586 -9.67 -38.94 6.02
C MET A 586 -9.51 -37.79 6.99
N TRP A 587 -10.60 -37.07 7.27
CA TRP A 587 -10.58 -35.90 8.14
C TRP A 587 -11.77 -35.93 9.10
N LYS A 588 -11.50 -35.94 10.41
CA LYS A 588 -12.52 -36.04 11.48
C LYS A 588 -13.59 -37.12 11.23
N GLY A 589 -13.16 -38.27 10.70
CA GLY A 589 -14.04 -39.41 10.37
C GLY A 589 -14.79 -39.29 9.03
N LYS A 590 -14.59 -38.23 8.26
CA LYS A 590 -15.17 -38.05 6.92
C LYS A 590 -14.18 -38.43 5.83
N HIS A 591 -14.69 -39.08 4.79
CA HIS A 591 -13.89 -39.52 3.64
C HIS A 591 -13.94 -38.48 2.52
N ILE A 592 -12.76 -38.04 2.09
CA ILE A 592 -12.58 -37.06 1.02
C ILE A 592 -11.87 -37.76 -0.13
N LEU A 593 -12.57 -37.86 -1.27
CA LEU A 593 -12.04 -38.42 -2.49
C LEU A 593 -11.61 -37.30 -3.43
N LEU A 594 -10.43 -37.44 -4.04
CA LEU A 594 -9.89 -36.47 -4.99
C LEU A 594 -9.80 -37.14 -6.36
N ILE A 595 -10.52 -36.59 -7.34
CA ILE A 595 -10.57 -37.11 -8.71
C ILE A 595 -9.82 -36.13 -9.60
N ASP A 596 -8.65 -36.56 -10.03
CA ASP A 596 -7.77 -35.81 -10.92
C ASP A 596 -8.02 -36.14 -12.41
N LYS A 597 -7.18 -35.60 -13.29
CA LYS A 597 -7.20 -35.86 -14.74
C LYS A 597 -7.24 -37.34 -15.13
N SER A 598 -6.66 -38.23 -14.31
CA SER A 598 -6.66 -39.68 -14.58
C SER A 598 -8.08 -40.26 -14.56
N GLY A 599 -9.02 -39.61 -13.86
CA GLY A 599 -10.40 -40.06 -13.71
C GLY A 599 -10.52 -41.37 -12.93
N ILE A 600 -9.44 -41.84 -12.29
CA ILE A 600 -9.41 -43.07 -11.51
C ILE A 600 -10.31 -42.89 -10.30
N GLN A 601 -11.29 -43.77 -10.18
CA GLN A 601 -12.13 -43.90 -9.00
C GLN A 601 -11.60 -45.10 -8.22
N PRO A 602 -10.87 -44.89 -7.11
CA PRO A 602 -10.53 -45.99 -6.24
C PRO A 602 -11.86 -46.61 -5.79
N GLY A 603 -12.02 -47.92 -5.95
CA GLY A 603 -13.23 -48.65 -5.56
C GLY A 603 -13.36 -48.68 -4.04
N PHE A 604 -13.72 -47.55 -3.44
CA PHE A 604 -13.97 -47.46 -2.01
C PHE A 604 -15.26 -48.21 -1.69
N GLN A 605 -15.14 -49.22 -0.82
CA GLN A 605 -16.31 -49.90 -0.22
C GLN A 605 -16.99 -49.03 0.86
N GLN A 606 -16.37 -47.91 1.25
CA GLN A 606 -16.82 -47.00 2.29
C GLN A 606 -17.58 -45.80 1.70
N ALA A 607 -18.48 -45.21 2.49
CA ALA A 607 -19.20 -44.01 2.11
C ALA A 607 -18.24 -42.82 1.96
N VAL A 608 -18.35 -42.08 0.85
CA VAL A 608 -17.57 -40.88 0.57
C VAL A 608 -18.43 -39.65 0.86
N ASP A 609 -17.94 -38.77 1.73
CA ASP A 609 -18.65 -37.54 2.14
C ASP A 609 -18.41 -36.39 1.17
N PHE A 610 -17.18 -36.27 0.66
CA PHE A 610 -16.77 -35.19 -0.23
C PHE A 610 -15.99 -35.72 -1.43
N ILE A 611 -16.28 -35.16 -2.61
CA ILE A 611 -15.52 -35.41 -3.83
C ILE A 611 -14.97 -34.07 -4.33
N ILE A 612 -13.65 -33.99 -4.40
CA ILE A 612 -12.91 -32.86 -4.97
C ILE A 612 -12.58 -33.19 -6.42
N LEU A 613 -13.05 -32.36 -7.36
CA LEU A 613 -12.70 -32.44 -8.77
C LEU A 613 -11.52 -31.50 -9.02
N THR A 614 -10.45 -32.02 -9.61
CA THR A 614 -9.18 -31.31 -9.81
C THR A 614 -8.48 -31.70 -11.12
N ASP A 615 -7.71 -30.79 -11.69
CA ASP A 615 -6.92 -31.00 -12.90
C ASP A 615 -7.77 -31.43 -14.10
N ASN A 616 -8.96 -30.85 -14.24
CA ASN A 616 -9.84 -31.04 -15.40
C ASN A 616 -10.20 -32.52 -15.66
N PRO A 617 -10.79 -33.24 -14.68
CA PRO A 617 -11.10 -34.65 -14.81
C PRO A 617 -12.15 -34.88 -15.90
N ARG A 618 -11.86 -35.76 -16.86
CA ARG A 618 -12.78 -36.11 -17.94
C ARG A 618 -13.76 -37.20 -17.51
N ILE A 619 -14.64 -36.87 -16.58
CA ILE A 619 -15.58 -37.81 -15.96
C ILE A 619 -17.04 -37.55 -16.35
N ASN A 620 -17.85 -38.61 -16.37
CA ASN A 620 -19.31 -38.49 -16.36
C ASN A 620 -19.77 -38.35 -14.90
N LEU A 621 -20.03 -37.11 -14.48
CA LEU A 621 -20.37 -36.81 -13.09
C LEU A 621 -21.65 -37.52 -12.61
N LYS A 622 -22.61 -37.79 -13.50
CA LYS A 622 -23.83 -38.53 -13.11
C LYS A 622 -23.49 -39.92 -12.59
N ARG A 623 -22.62 -40.65 -13.31
CA ARG A 623 -22.17 -41.99 -12.89
C ARG A 623 -21.43 -41.95 -11.55
N VAL A 624 -20.63 -40.91 -11.32
CA VAL A 624 -19.93 -40.73 -10.03
C VAL A 624 -20.92 -40.51 -8.88
N LEU A 625 -21.95 -39.70 -9.12
CA LEU A 625 -23.02 -39.45 -8.14
C LEU A 625 -23.91 -40.68 -7.91
N ASP A 626 -24.07 -41.55 -8.91
CA ASP A 626 -24.79 -42.83 -8.75
C ASP A 626 -23.98 -43.80 -7.87
N THR A 627 -22.64 -43.83 -8.02
CA THR A 627 -21.74 -44.62 -7.16
C THR A 627 -21.67 -44.07 -5.73
N TYR A 628 -21.60 -42.74 -5.58
CA TYR A 628 -21.42 -42.05 -4.30
C TYR A 628 -22.60 -41.10 -4.02
N PRO A 629 -23.78 -41.62 -3.65
CA PRO A 629 -25.01 -40.83 -3.61
C PRO A 629 -25.03 -39.76 -2.51
N LEU A 630 -24.22 -39.90 -1.46
CA LEU A 630 -24.17 -38.96 -0.33
C LEU A 630 -23.08 -37.89 -0.47
N ALA A 631 -22.21 -38.00 -1.49
CA ALA A 631 -21.06 -37.13 -1.63
C ALA A 631 -21.45 -35.69 -2.03
N ARG A 632 -20.87 -34.71 -1.34
CA ARG A 632 -20.88 -33.31 -1.76
C ARG A 632 -19.77 -33.06 -2.77
N ILE A 633 -20.10 -32.37 -3.86
CA ILE A 633 -19.14 -32.11 -4.95
C ILE A 633 -18.49 -30.75 -4.77
N ILE A 634 -17.17 -30.72 -4.82
CA ILE A 634 -16.35 -29.52 -4.72
C ILE A 634 -15.47 -29.45 -5.98
N ALA A 635 -15.56 -28.36 -6.73
CA ALA A 635 -14.63 -28.07 -7.82
C ALA A 635 -13.63 -27.00 -7.35
N ASP A 636 -12.35 -27.26 -7.53
CA ASP A 636 -11.29 -26.33 -7.17
C ASP A 636 -10.89 -25.43 -8.37
N GLY A 637 -9.93 -24.52 -8.14
CA GLY A 637 -9.49 -23.54 -9.14
C GLY A 637 -8.55 -24.08 -10.23
N SER A 638 -8.18 -25.36 -10.17
CA SER A 638 -7.40 -26.02 -11.21
C SER A 638 -8.23 -26.32 -12.48
N ASN A 639 -9.56 -26.29 -12.37
CA ASN A 639 -10.47 -26.65 -13.44
C ASN A 639 -10.88 -25.47 -14.32
N TYR A 640 -11.07 -25.73 -15.62
CA TYR A 640 -11.64 -24.76 -16.55
C TYR A 640 -13.10 -24.45 -16.24
N ALA A 641 -13.48 -23.17 -16.39
CA ALA A 641 -14.82 -22.67 -16.09
C ALA A 641 -15.95 -23.45 -16.83
N HIS A 642 -15.74 -23.82 -18.09
CA HIS A 642 -16.75 -24.56 -18.85
C HIS A 642 -17.03 -25.97 -18.28
N LEU A 643 -16.03 -26.61 -17.65
CA LEU A 643 -16.21 -27.90 -16.98
C LEU A 643 -16.97 -27.73 -15.66
N THR A 644 -16.62 -26.72 -14.87
CA THR A 644 -17.28 -26.45 -13.60
C THR A 644 -18.75 -26.06 -13.80
N ASP A 645 -19.07 -25.31 -14.86
CA ASP A 645 -20.45 -24.99 -15.25
C ASP A 645 -21.25 -26.24 -15.62
N LYS A 646 -20.64 -27.16 -16.39
CA LYS A 646 -21.26 -28.44 -16.77
C LYS A 646 -21.53 -29.33 -15.55
N TRP A 647 -20.57 -29.42 -14.62
CA TRP A 647 -20.74 -30.18 -13.38
C TRP A 647 -21.79 -29.55 -12.48
N ARG A 648 -21.80 -28.21 -12.34
CA ARG A 648 -22.83 -27.48 -11.60
C ARG A 648 -24.23 -27.79 -12.13
N ALA A 649 -24.42 -27.73 -13.45
CA ALA A 649 -25.70 -28.06 -14.08
C ALA A 649 -26.12 -29.50 -13.81
N THR A 650 -25.17 -30.44 -13.78
CA THR A 650 -25.43 -31.85 -13.47
C THR A 650 -25.83 -32.03 -12.00
N CYS A 651 -25.09 -31.44 -11.06
CA CYS A 651 -25.43 -31.47 -9.63
C CYS A 651 -26.80 -30.84 -9.35
N TYR A 652 -27.12 -29.73 -10.02
CA TYR A 652 -28.42 -29.07 -9.88
C TYR A 652 -29.59 -29.98 -10.30
N LYS A 653 -29.45 -30.68 -11.44
CA LYS A 653 -30.45 -31.65 -11.91
C LYS A 653 -30.68 -32.80 -10.93
N VAL A 654 -29.63 -33.25 -10.24
CA VAL A 654 -29.69 -34.35 -9.25
C VAL A 654 -29.91 -33.83 -7.82
N LYS A 655 -30.16 -32.51 -7.65
CA LYS A 655 -30.34 -31.83 -6.35
C LYS A 655 -29.19 -32.08 -5.36
N ARG A 656 -27.96 -32.06 -5.86
CA ARG A 656 -26.74 -32.26 -5.06
C ARG A 656 -26.03 -30.93 -4.74
N PRO A 657 -25.48 -30.76 -3.52
CA PRO A 657 -24.67 -29.61 -3.18
C PRO A 657 -23.43 -29.52 -4.06
N PHE A 658 -23.19 -28.34 -4.63
CA PHE A 658 -22.01 -28.03 -5.42
C PHE A 658 -21.32 -26.77 -4.90
N HIS A 659 -20.02 -26.88 -4.65
CA HIS A 659 -19.16 -25.76 -4.28
C HIS A 659 -18.08 -25.56 -5.33
N TYR A 660 -17.90 -24.33 -5.80
CA TYR A 660 -16.79 -23.98 -6.69
C TYR A 660 -15.95 -22.90 -6.04
N THR A 661 -14.67 -23.18 -5.81
CA THR A 661 -13.81 -22.27 -5.04
C THR A 661 -13.52 -20.95 -5.76
N GLY A 662 -13.61 -20.91 -7.10
CA GLY A 662 -13.45 -19.66 -7.88
C GLY A 662 -14.61 -18.67 -7.77
N GLU A 663 -15.75 -19.09 -7.20
CA GLU A 663 -16.90 -18.23 -6.94
C GLU A 663 -17.14 -17.99 -5.46
N LYS A 664 -17.11 -19.07 -4.68
CA LYS A 664 -17.46 -19.05 -3.25
C LYS A 664 -16.24 -18.95 -2.32
N GLY A 665 -15.02 -18.98 -2.87
CA GLY A 665 -13.79 -18.97 -2.10
C GLY A 665 -13.38 -20.33 -1.54
N ALA A 666 -12.40 -20.31 -0.64
CA ALA A 666 -11.89 -21.50 0.05
C ALA A 666 -13.02 -22.31 0.71
N PHE A 667 -12.87 -23.63 0.72
CA PHE A 667 -13.83 -24.54 1.32
C PHE A 667 -13.29 -25.13 2.62
N TYR A 668 -14.06 -25.06 3.70
CA TYR A 668 -13.72 -25.62 5.00
C TYR A 668 -14.41 -26.97 5.17
N PHE A 669 -13.63 -28.01 5.48
CA PHE A 669 -14.15 -29.33 5.81
C PHE A 669 -14.47 -29.37 7.30
N GLU A 670 -15.74 -29.08 7.62
CA GLU A 670 -16.32 -29.22 8.96
C GLU A 670 -16.47 -30.67 9.39
#